data_AF-A0A925N1U9-F1
#
_entry.id   AF-A0A925N1U9-F1
#
_cell.length_a   1.000
_cell.length_b   1.000
_cell.length_c   1.000
_cell.angle_alpha   90.00
_cell.angle_beta   90.00
_cell.angle_gamma   90.00
#
_symmetry.space_group_name_H-M   'P 1'
#
loop_
_entity.id
_entity.type
_entity.pdbx_description
1 polymer ?
#
loop_
_entity_poly.entity_id
_entity_poly.type
_entity_poly.pdbx_seq_one_letter_code
_entity_poly.pdbx_strand_id
1 'polypeptide(L)'
;MALDLAISQPRDALHDHGHEDVLNCFVGVKGALDMSSLSRDFSSIGDEGTLVVTVGGSVSGVIDVDGDVDTITVDLVAGQRYSFSLRGTGATPVEDTFLEVFGTDGTTLISADDDGGNTTNSMLTFTAAATGTYTIEAAAFDDARDLTGGWTLDVRQQGADESTAVGNAVAINVDDQVFGFTNTLGDNDYFAVTLEAGTFYTFKVAGGADGETSFTTLNNEVDTRLYLYAPNGTTQLAFNDDINGLVDPSSAFSYSVSTTGTYYLRINPWTDSANGTGGYILEVNEINPDDYNPLDAIHWVSANTVPFVDVGGTDTAYVYFGAAGETFGEPGPSLGWSAAEKAAVMLALGEFSEILGVNYVETAVLGQATFRLITTTSTQFGAYMYPQDPAYGAQQGIAAFNVNSGGWASVPGSLQQGGFAFGVILHEFGHGHGLAHPHDTGGGSEVMLGVTASQGSYGLFSLNQGVYTVMSYNDGWKTHPDGVRSFSAANAPFGWSGSLSAFDIAMLQQKYGVLNPNEAGDSVYTLSDVNAPGSYYECIWDSGGEDRIEYNGVKDCVIDLTAATLDYSATGAGVVSFVDTIFAGFTIANGVVIENAVGGGGNDMLIGNEAANRLYGGGGNDTMIGRNGASGRDNYRGGNGDDSFYVDGLDADHAKKIRDFGDGGDADVVLLEADSYGLAPGALDPNIFVVGTAAGDADDRFIYNDANGKLFFDADGNGAGAKVLIARFENLATLDATDFAVI
;
A
#
# COMPACT_ATOMS: atom_id res chain seq x y z
N MET A 1 27.47 25.99 -62.57
CA MET A 1 27.53 26.85 -61.38
C MET A 1 26.08 26.95 -60.88
N ALA A 2 25.54 26.00 -60.10
CA ALA A 2 26.14 25.17 -59.04
C ALA A 2 26.70 26.07 -57.92
N LEU A 3 26.34 25.97 -56.63
CA LEU A 3 25.57 24.99 -55.83
C LEU A 3 24.79 25.78 -54.70
N ASP A 4 23.77 25.32 -53.96
CA ASP A 4 22.92 24.10 -53.99
C ASP A 4 21.54 24.36 -53.29
N LEU A 5 20.80 23.31 -52.88
CA LEU A 5 19.53 23.31 -52.13
C LEU A 5 19.55 22.19 -51.03
N ALA A 6 18.94 22.38 -49.84
CA ALA A 6 18.50 21.38 -48.82
C ALA A 6 18.31 22.08 -47.45
N ILE A 7 17.33 21.88 -46.54
CA ILE A 7 16.43 20.77 -46.09
C ILE A 7 16.81 20.24 -44.69
N SER A 8 15.77 20.05 -43.86
CA SER A 8 15.60 19.25 -42.62
C SER A 8 16.10 19.72 -41.23
N GLN A 9 15.13 19.68 -40.28
CA GLN A 9 15.21 19.22 -38.86
C GLN A 9 16.02 17.91 -38.67
N PRO A 10 16.26 17.33 -37.46
CA PRO A 10 15.51 17.35 -36.17
C PRO A 10 16.45 17.57 -34.94
N ARG A 11 16.14 17.30 -33.64
CA ARG A 11 15.10 16.51 -32.92
C ARG A 11 14.68 17.20 -31.61
N ASP A 12 13.42 16.97 -31.23
CA ASP A 12 12.90 17.12 -29.87
C ASP A 12 12.94 15.77 -29.11
N ALA A 13 12.64 15.85 -27.80
CA ALA A 13 11.89 14.88 -26.97
C ALA A 13 12.62 13.96 -25.97
N LEU A 14 11.90 13.76 -24.84
CA LEU A 14 11.94 12.70 -23.83
C LEU A 14 13.09 12.71 -22.80
N HIS A 15 12.77 13.16 -21.58
CA HIS A 15 13.16 12.53 -20.31
C HIS A 15 11.87 12.42 -19.47
N ASP A 16 11.46 11.21 -19.13
CA ASP A 16 10.35 10.87 -18.25
C ASP A 16 10.66 9.48 -17.68
N HIS A 17 10.62 9.32 -16.35
CA HIS A 17 11.00 8.09 -15.67
C HIS A 17 9.78 7.50 -14.95
N GLY A 18 8.92 6.86 -15.74
CA GLY A 18 7.85 5.96 -15.30
C GLY A 18 7.87 4.75 -16.23
N HIS A 19 8.63 3.71 -15.87
CA HIS A 19 8.98 2.62 -16.78
C HIS A 19 7.95 1.49 -16.74
N GLU A 20 7.01 1.46 -17.70
CA GLU A 20 6.26 0.25 -18.15
C GLU A 20 5.37 0.53 -19.40
N ASP A 21 5.86 1.12 -20.52
CA ASP A 21 5.23 0.87 -21.88
C ASP A 21 6.02 1.30 -23.16
N VAL A 22 7.28 0.89 -23.38
CA VAL A 22 7.91 0.99 -24.74
C VAL A 22 8.79 -0.20 -25.15
N LEU A 23 8.18 -1.33 -25.49
CA LEU A 23 8.90 -2.37 -26.24
C LEU A 23 9.07 -1.95 -27.73
N ASN A 24 10.32 -1.97 -28.23
CA ASN A 24 10.76 -1.70 -29.62
C ASN A 24 10.77 -0.24 -30.13
N CYS A 25 11.79 0.57 -29.79
CA CYS A 25 12.26 1.62 -30.72
C CYS A 25 13.75 2.06 -30.68
N PHE A 26 14.73 1.18 -30.41
CA PHE A 26 16.15 1.53 -30.61
C PHE A 26 17.02 0.42 -31.23
N VAL A 27 16.85 0.18 -32.53
CA VAL A 27 17.90 -0.44 -33.36
C VAL A 27 18.54 0.65 -34.22
N GLY A 28 19.53 1.35 -33.68
CA GLY A 28 20.27 2.35 -34.45
C GLY A 28 21.11 3.34 -33.64
N VAL A 29 22.41 3.04 -33.52
CA VAL A 29 23.50 3.99 -33.21
C VAL A 29 23.51 4.57 -31.79
N LYS A 30 24.22 3.91 -30.88
CA LYS A 30 25.14 4.56 -29.94
C LYS A 30 26.53 3.98 -30.15
N GLY A 31 27.53 4.85 -30.36
CA GLY A 31 28.94 4.46 -30.23
C GLY A 31 29.35 4.48 -28.77
N ALA A 32 30.47 3.84 -28.44
CA ALA A 32 31.05 3.91 -27.10
C ALA A 32 31.20 5.38 -26.66
N LEU A 33 30.71 5.70 -25.47
CA LEU A 33 31.03 6.96 -24.80
C LEU A 33 32.48 6.86 -24.34
N ASP A 34 33.33 7.74 -24.88
CA ASP A 34 34.74 7.83 -24.53
C ASP A 34 34.88 8.79 -23.34
N MET A 35 34.84 8.24 -22.12
CA MET A 35 34.96 9.00 -20.87
C MET A 35 36.37 9.54 -20.61
N SER A 36 37.34 9.38 -21.53
CA SER A 36 38.69 9.96 -21.41
C SER A 36 38.75 11.50 -21.48
N SER A 37 37.59 12.18 -21.49
CA SER A 37 37.47 13.64 -21.56
C SER A 37 36.93 14.33 -20.31
N LEU A 38 36.56 13.57 -19.25
CA LEU A 38 36.31 14.16 -17.94
C LEU A 38 37.61 14.70 -17.33
N SER A 39 37.51 15.88 -16.73
CA SER A 39 38.63 16.52 -16.04
C SER A 39 38.87 15.84 -14.71
N ARG A 40 39.76 14.84 -14.66
CA ARG A 40 40.26 14.23 -13.41
C ARG A 40 40.95 15.29 -12.53
N ASP A 41 40.17 16.02 -11.74
CA ASP A 41 40.67 16.99 -10.76
C ASP A 41 40.95 16.30 -9.44
N PHE A 42 42.19 15.83 -9.27
CA PHE A 42 42.70 15.24 -8.03
C PHE A 42 42.89 16.30 -6.91
N SER A 43 41.99 17.29 -6.76
CA SER A 43 42.16 18.36 -5.76
C SER A 43 40.87 18.98 -5.18
N SER A 44 40.23 18.24 -4.26
CA SER A 44 39.61 18.84 -3.06
C SER A 44 40.52 18.59 -1.84
N ILE A 45 40.43 19.46 -0.81
CA ILE A 45 41.40 19.50 0.29
C ILE A 45 40.89 18.64 1.48
N GLY A 46 41.09 17.33 1.35
CA GLY A 46 40.75 16.33 2.37
C GLY A 46 41.72 15.14 2.37
N ASP A 47 41.64 14.30 1.33
CA ASP A 47 42.28 12.99 1.29
C ASP A 47 43.49 12.91 0.31
N GLU A 48 44.65 13.40 0.74
CA GLU A 48 45.95 13.20 0.02
C GLU A 48 46.49 11.74 0.12
N GLY A 49 45.63 10.72 0.09
CA GLY A 49 46.04 9.33 0.30
C GLY A 49 45.15 8.30 -0.38
N THR A 50 45.76 7.48 -1.25
CA THR A 50 45.15 6.23 -1.74
C THR A 50 44.69 5.38 -0.56
N LEU A 51 43.38 5.13 -0.48
CA LEU A 51 42.80 4.28 0.54
C LEU A 51 43.24 2.82 0.30
N VAL A 52 43.33 2.02 1.36
CA VAL A 52 43.71 0.61 1.27
C VAL A 52 42.66 -0.23 1.98
N VAL A 53 42.04 -1.14 1.25
CA VAL A 53 41.10 -2.11 1.78
C VAL A 53 41.72 -3.51 1.71
N THR A 54 41.43 -4.34 2.72
CA THR A 54 41.84 -5.75 2.73
C THR A 54 40.64 -6.62 2.42
N VAL A 55 40.86 -7.69 1.64
CA VAL A 55 39.85 -8.74 1.40
C VAL A 55 39.21 -9.21 2.71
N GLY A 56 37.88 -9.20 2.77
CA GLY A 56 37.07 -9.50 3.96
C GLY A 56 36.78 -8.30 4.88
N GLY A 57 37.33 -7.12 4.57
CA GLY A 57 37.06 -5.86 5.25
C GLY A 57 36.31 -4.86 4.37
N SER A 58 36.14 -3.66 4.93
CA SER A 58 35.43 -2.54 4.33
C SER A 58 36.23 -1.25 4.57
N VAL A 59 36.04 -0.24 3.71
CA VAL A 59 36.60 1.11 3.87
C VAL A 59 35.53 2.14 3.50
N SER A 60 35.59 3.33 4.09
CA SER A 60 34.61 4.40 3.86
C SER A 60 35.31 5.71 3.50
N GLY A 61 34.65 6.53 2.70
CA GLY A 61 35.08 7.88 2.29
C GLY A 61 33.89 8.81 2.05
N VAL A 62 34.11 9.92 1.37
CA VAL A 62 33.09 10.94 1.08
C VAL A 62 33.33 11.50 -0.33
N ILE A 63 32.31 11.51 -1.17
CA ILE A 63 32.29 12.28 -2.41
C ILE A 63 32.04 13.75 -2.00
N ASP A 64 33.10 14.56 -1.97
CA ASP A 64 33.07 15.94 -1.44
C ASP A 64 32.37 16.92 -2.42
N VAL A 65 32.48 16.67 -3.72
CA VAL A 65 31.96 17.49 -4.82
C VAL A 65 31.53 16.62 -6.01
N ASP A 66 30.69 17.17 -6.88
CA ASP A 66 30.34 16.53 -8.16
C ASP A 66 31.60 16.20 -8.99
N GLY A 67 31.65 14.99 -9.53
CA GLY A 67 32.80 14.46 -10.28
C GLY A 67 34.04 14.11 -9.45
N ASP A 68 33.95 14.09 -8.11
CA ASP A 68 35.00 13.56 -7.22
C ASP A 68 35.12 12.03 -7.34
N VAL A 69 36.35 11.52 -7.22
CA VAL A 69 36.68 10.11 -7.45
C VAL A 69 37.73 9.64 -6.46
N ASP A 70 37.29 8.86 -5.47
CA ASP A 70 38.15 8.25 -4.47
C ASP A 70 38.90 7.05 -5.03
N THR A 71 40.23 7.02 -4.82
CA THR A 71 41.08 5.91 -5.28
C THR A 71 41.42 4.96 -4.14
N ILE A 72 40.94 3.73 -4.23
CA ILE A 72 41.20 2.65 -3.28
C ILE A 72 42.11 1.58 -3.92
N THR A 73 42.92 0.90 -3.11
CA THR A 73 43.72 -0.25 -3.57
C THR A 73 43.49 -1.50 -2.72
N VAL A 74 43.58 -2.66 -3.37
CA VAL A 74 43.41 -3.98 -2.75
C VAL A 74 44.35 -5.00 -3.36
N ASP A 75 44.99 -5.85 -2.55
CA ASP A 75 45.80 -6.96 -3.03
C ASP A 75 44.93 -8.20 -3.28
N LEU A 76 44.85 -8.64 -4.55
CA LEU A 76 44.10 -9.82 -4.98
C LEU A 76 45.02 -10.96 -5.44
N VAL A 77 44.49 -12.18 -5.40
CA VAL A 77 45.18 -13.42 -5.82
C VAL A 77 44.55 -14.00 -7.09
N ALA A 78 45.38 -14.32 -8.08
CA ALA A 78 44.96 -14.91 -9.35
C ALA A 78 44.11 -16.18 -9.18
N GLY A 79 43.03 -16.28 -9.95
CA GLY A 79 42.12 -17.42 -9.97
C GLY A 79 41.19 -17.52 -8.75
N GLN A 80 41.13 -16.48 -7.92
CA GLN A 80 40.10 -16.30 -6.90
C GLN A 80 39.03 -15.32 -7.42
N ARG A 81 37.77 -15.56 -7.05
CA ARG A 81 36.65 -14.67 -7.33
C ARG A 81 36.41 -13.73 -6.16
N TYR A 82 36.11 -12.48 -6.47
CA TYR A 82 35.82 -11.43 -5.49
C TYR A 82 34.56 -10.68 -5.90
N SER A 83 33.85 -10.17 -4.89
CA SER A 83 32.75 -9.23 -5.03
C SER A 83 33.12 -7.92 -4.34
N PHE A 84 32.70 -6.83 -4.96
CA PHE A 84 32.87 -5.46 -4.50
C PHE A 84 31.48 -4.85 -4.42
N SER A 85 31.17 -4.18 -3.31
CA SER A 85 29.93 -3.42 -3.13
C SER A 85 30.28 -2.04 -2.62
N LEU A 86 29.91 -1.02 -3.38
CA LEU A 86 29.99 0.38 -3.00
C LEU A 86 28.58 0.85 -2.64
N ARG A 87 28.41 1.45 -1.46
CA ARG A 87 27.10 1.92 -1.02
C ARG A 87 27.13 3.28 -0.34
N GLY A 88 26.06 4.06 -0.49
CA GLY A 88 25.82 5.27 0.29
C GLY A 88 25.76 4.95 1.80
N THR A 89 26.49 5.71 2.63
CA THR A 89 26.49 5.52 4.10
C THR A 89 26.69 6.81 4.88
N GLY A 90 26.21 6.84 6.13
CA GLY A 90 26.36 7.98 7.04
C GLY A 90 25.12 8.85 7.13
N ALA A 91 25.26 10.07 7.67
CA ALA A 91 24.13 10.99 7.89
C ALA A 91 23.64 11.68 6.60
N THR A 92 24.48 11.67 5.57
CA THR A 92 24.21 12.15 4.20
C THR A 92 24.90 11.14 3.27
N PRO A 93 24.26 10.00 2.98
CA PRO A 93 24.82 8.99 2.08
C PRO A 93 24.89 9.53 0.64
N VAL A 94 25.83 9.03 -0.17
CA VAL A 94 25.73 9.18 -1.63
C VAL A 94 24.45 8.49 -2.10
N GLU A 95 23.60 9.19 -2.84
CA GLU A 95 22.32 8.65 -3.33
C GLU A 95 22.48 7.68 -4.50
N ASP A 96 23.48 7.90 -5.36
CA ASP A 96 23.75 7.09 -6.56
C ASP A 96 25.25 6.90 -6.73
N THR A 97 25.75 5.68 -6.53
CA THR A 97 27.19 5.39 -6.55
C THR A 97 27.66 4.92 -7.92
N PHE A 98 28.95 5.07 -8.20
CA PHE A 98 29.59 4.47 -9.37
C PHE A 98 30.92 3.84 -8.99
N LEU A 99 31.16 2.62 -9.47
CA LEU A 99 32.28 1.77 -9.08
C LEU A 99 33.04 1.26 -10.30
N GLU A 100 34.33 1.59 -10.42
CA GLU A 100 35.22 1.03 -11.44
C GLU A 100 36.34 0.18 -10.82
N VAL A 101 36.70 -0.94 -11.45
CA VAL A 101 37.86 -1.77 -11.07
C VAL A 101 38.87 -1.84 -12.20
N PHE A 102 40.11 -1.44 -11.89
CA PHE A 102 41.25 -1.51 -12.80
C PHE A 102 42.23 -2.61 -12.39
N GLY A 103 42.80 -3.27 -13.41
CA GLY A 103 43.77 -4.34 -13.25
C GLY A 103 45.09 -3.88 -12.64
N THR A 104 46.01 -4.82 -12.43
CA THR A 104 47.32 -4.59 -11.77
C THR A 104 48.28 -3.64 -12.50
N ASP A 105 47.89 -3.10 -13.66
CA ASP A 105 48.60 -2.04 -14.36
C ASP A 105 48.07 -0.62 -14.05
N GLY A 106 46.97 -0.51 -13.31
CA GLY A 106 46.29 0.74 -12.94
C GLY A 106 45.62 1.47 -14.11
N THR A 107 45.37 0.79 -15.24
CA THR A 107 44.83 1.43 -16.46
C THR A 107 43.88 0.55 -17.28
N THR A 108 43.97 -0.78 -17.18
CA THR A 108 43.04 -1.70 -17.83
C THR A 108 41.78 -1.83 -16.97
N LEU A 109 40.67 -1.22 -17.40
CA LEU A 109 39.36 -1.44 -16.81
C LEU A 109 38.98 -2.93 -16.91
N ILE A 110 38.60 -3.53 -15.78
CA ILE A 110 38.17 -4.92 -15.64
C ILE A 110 36.65 -5.01 -15.68
N SER A 111 35.99 -4.13 -14.93
CA SER A 111 34.54 -4.06 -14.77
C SER A 111 34.20 -2.69 -14.18
N ALA A 112 33.02 -2.17 -14.51
CA ALA A 112 32.42 -0.98 -13.96
C ALA A 112 30.93 -1.24 -13.73
N ASP A 113 30.33 -0.54 -12.79
CA ASP A 113 28.96 -0.75 -12.34
C ASP A 113 28.41 0.51 -11.65
N ASP A 114 27.19 0.90 -11.99
CA ASP A 114 26.42 2.02 -11.44
C ASP A 114 25.27 1.51 -10.56
N ASP A 115 24.40 0.66 -11.10
CA ASP A 115 23.12 0.26 -10.54
C ASP A 115 23.05 -1.17 -9.95
N GLY A 116 24.20 -1.75 -9.59
CA GLY A 116 24.31 -3.14 -9.11
C GLY A 116 23.52 -3.48 -7.84
N GLY A 117 22.31 -3.97 -8.07
CA GLY A 117 21.49 -4.72 -7.13
C GLY A 117 20.68 -3.86 -6.15
N ASN A 118 21.23 -3.68 -4.94
CA ASN A 118 20.59 -2.97 -3.81
C ASN A 118 20.35 -1.48 -4.05
N THR A 119 19.40 -1.08 -4.91
CA THR A 119 19.13 0.31 -5.34
C THR A 119 20.22 0.85 -6.28
N THR A 120 20.30 2.16 -6.41
CA THR A 120 21.40 3.00 -6.93
C THR A 120 22.75 2.83 -6.20
N ASN A 121 23.01 1.65 -5.62
CA ASN A 121 24.31 1.26 -5.08
C ASN A 121 24.99 0.32 -6.07
N SER A 122 26.31 0.36 -6.17
CA SER A 122 27.04 -0.41 -7.17
C SER A 122 27.58 -1.72 -6.60
N MET A 123 27.43 -2.82 -7.33
CA MET A 123 27.93 -4.14 -6.95
C MET A 123 28.41 -4.95 -8.16
N LEU A 124 29.66 -5.40 -8.12
CA LEU A 124 30.24 -6.24 -9.19
C LEU A 124 30.99 -7.45 -8.66
N THR A 125 31.12 -8.47 -9.51
CA THR A 125 31.85 -9.73 -9.24
C THR A 125 32.76 -10.08 -10.40
N PHE A 126 34.02 -10.47 -10.11
CA PHE A 126 34.94 -10.98 -11.14
C PHE A 126 35.99 -11.96 -10.60
N THR A 127 36.61 -12.73 -11.50
CA THR A 127 37.77 -13.58 -11.19
C THR A 127 39.08 -12.83 -11.43
N ALA A 128 39.92 -12.67 -10.40
CA ALA A 128 41.20 -11.98 -10.59
C ALA A 128 42.12 -12.74 -11.55
N ALA A 129 42.44 -12.15 -12.71
CA ALA A 129 43.32 -12.76 -13.70
C ALA A 129 44.81 -12.78 -13.31
N ALA A 130 45.23 -11.90 -12.38
CA ALA A 130 46.60 -11.75 -11.91
C ALA A 130 46.66 -11.64 -10.38
N THR A 131 47.81 -11.97 -9.79
CA THR A 131 48.09 -11.69 -8.37
C THR A 131 48.82 -10.36 -8.26
N GLY A 132 48.28 -9.43 -7.49
CA GLY A 132 48.86 -8.11 -7.28
C GLY A 132 47.84 -7.11 -6.78
N THR A 133 48.26 -5.86 -6.67
CA THR A 133 47.41 -4.74 -6.25
C THR A 133 46.53 -4.29 -7.41
N TYR A 134 45.22 -4.34 -7.21
CA TYR A 134 44.20 -3.76 -8.09
C TYR A 134 43.84 -2.36 -7.59
N THR A 135 43.39 -1.50 -8.51
CA THR A 135 42.89 -0.15 -8.19
C THR A 135 41.38 -0.14 -8.35
N ILE A 136 40.69 0.47 -7.40
CA ILE A 136 39.24 0.68 -7.40
C ILE A 136 39.04 2.20 -7.42
N GLU A 137 38.19 2.70 -8.31
CA GLU A 137 37.73 4.09 -8.31
C GLU A 137 36.27 4.09 -7.81
N ALA A 138 35.98 4.87 -6.77
CA ALA A 138 34.66 5.03 -6.17
C ALA A 138 34.20 6.48 -6.39
N ALA A 139 33.01 6.65 -6.95
CA ALA A 139 32.44 7.94 -7.33
C ALA A 139 30.93 7.98 -7.06
N ALA A 140 30.30 9.10 -7.38
CA ALA A 140 28.86 9.16 -7.61
C ALA A 140 28.56 9.06 -9.12
N PHE A 141 27.34 8.68 -9.48
CA PHE A 141 26.92 8.59 -10.88
C PHE A 141 26.73 9.98 -11.53
N ASP A 142 27.29 10.20 -12.72
CA ASP A 142 27.24 11.48 -13.46
C ASP A 142 25.93 11.61 -14.25
N ASP A 143 24.90 12.14 -13.59
CA ASP A 143 23.57 12.41 -14.18
C ASP A 143 23.07 13.86 -14.02
N ALA A 144 23.98 14.76 -13.64
CA ALA A 144 23.74 16.18 -13.37
C ALA A 144 22.90 16.51 -12.11
N ARG A 145 22.80 15.61 -11.12
CA ARG A 145 22.23 15.90 -9.78
C ARG A 145 23.20 16.52 -8.76
N ASP A 146 24.46 16.79 -9.09
CA ASP A 146 25.53 17.25 -8.15
C ASP A 146 25.67 16.30 -6.92
N LEU A 147 25.72 14.99 -7.16
CA LEU A 147 25.63 13.98 -6.10
C LEU A 147 26.88 13.96 -5.20
N THR A 148 26.65 14.06 -3.89
CA THR A 148 27.70 14.10 -2.85
C THR A 148 27.25 13.35 -1.61
N GLY A 149 28.18 12.88 -0.79
CA GLY A 149 27.84 12.17 0.45
C GLY A 149 28.88 11.14 0.88
N GLY A 150 28.61 10.48 2.01
CA GLY A 150 29.45 9.39 2.51
C GLY A 150 29.19 8.07 1.78
N TRP A 151 30.25 7.28 1.59
CA TRP A 151 30.18 5.97 0.95
C TRP A 151 30.98 4.92 1.74
N THR A 152 30.65 3.63 1.56
CA THR A 152 31.42 2.49 2.07
C THR A 152 31.61 1.44 0.98
N LEU A 153 32.85 1.01 0.77
CA LEU A 153 33.26 -0.08 -0.11
C LEU A 153 33.54 -1.34 0.72
N ASP A 154 32.80 -2.41 0.45
CA ASP A 154 33.03 -3.75 0.97
C ASP A 154 33.74 -4.64 -0.06
N VAL A 155 34.73 -5.41 0.38
CA VAL A 155 35.44 -6.37 -0.49
C VAL A 155 35.34 -7.78 0.08
N ARG A 156 34.68 -8.67 -0.66
CA ARG A 156 34.40 -10.05 -0.27
C ARG A 156 35.09 -11.02 -1.24
N GLN A 157 35.71 -12.07 -0.71
CA GLN A 157 36.21 -13.18 -1.53
C GLN A 157 35.18 -14.31 -1.50
N GLN A 158 34.99 -14.99 -2.64
CA GLN A 158 34.16 -16.18 -2.72
C GLN A 158 34.62 -17.22 -1.68
N GLY A 159 33.69 -17.60 -0.80
CA GLY A 159 33.94 -18.49 0.32
C GLY A 159 33.91 -19.97 -0.05
N ALA A 160 33.62 -20.80 0.94
CA ALA A 160 33.05 -22.12 0.69
C ALA A 160 31.52 -21.97 0.77
N ASP A 161 30.79 -22.75 -0.06
CA ASP A 161 29.31 -22.84 -0.07
C ASP A 161 28.67 -22.50 1.28
N GLU A 162 27.80 -21.49 1.24
CA GLU A 162 26.78 -21.29 2.24
C GLU A 162 25.88 -22.56 2.34
N SER A 163 25.11 -22.67 3.43
CA SER A 163 24.50 -23.97 3.75
C SER A 163 23.45 -24.38 2.75
N THR A 164 23.67 -25.50 2.04
CA THR A 164 22.70 -26.13 1.13
C THR A 164 21.46 -26.75 1.79
N ALA A 165 21.28 -26.60 3.11
CA ALA A 165 20.10 -27.06 3.83
C ALA A 165 19.80 -26.26 5.12
N VAL A 166 18.50 -26.11 5.40
CA VAL A 166 17.92 -25.55 6.64
C VAL A 166 18.63 -26.01 7.92
N GLY A 167 18.94 -27.30 8.05
CA GLY A 167 19.50 -27.88 9.28
C GLY A 167 20.91 -27.39 9.66
N ASN A 168 21.61 -26.72 8.74
CA ASN A 168 22.92 -26.10 8.98
C ASN A 168 22.93 -24.61 8.55
N ALA A 169 21.76 -23.98 8.39
CA ALA A 169 21.61 -22.62 7.88
C ALA A 169 22.50 -21.60 8.62
N VAL A 170 23.04 -20.62 7.88
CA VAL A 170 23.93 -19.58 8.41
C VAL A 170 23.09 -18.61 9.26
N ALA A 171 23.44 -18.47 10.54
CA ALA A 171 22.74 -17.53 11.42
C ALA A 171 23.09 -16.09 11.07
N ILE A 172 22.06 -15.26 10.90
CA ILE A 172 22.14 -13.82 10.61
C ILE A 172 21.29 -13.04 11.63
N ASN A 173 21.61 -11.76 11.82
CA ASN A 173 20.78 -10.86 12.63
C ASN A 173 19.88 -10.01 11.72
N VAL A 174 18.91 -9.35 12.33
CA VAL A 174 18.16 -8.24 11.71
C VAL A 174 19.04 -6.99 11.72
N ASP A 175 18.85 -6.12 10.73
CA ASP A 175 19.60 -4.90 10.41
C ASP A 175 21.10 -5.12 10.07
N ASP A 176 21.51 -6.39 9.89
CA ASP A 176 22.81 -6.77 9.33
C ASP A 176 22.70 -6.94 7.80
N GLN A 177 23.66 -6.36 7.06
CA GLN A 177 23.88 -6.70 5.65
C GLN A 177 24.76 -7.95 5.52
N VAL A 178 24.31 -8.93 4.74
CA VAL A 178 24.93 -10.25 4.60
C VAL A 178 25.39 -10.45 3.16
N PHE A 179 26.67 -10.74 2.98
CA PHE A 179 27.25 -11.01 1.66
C PHE A 179 27.36 -12.52 1.42
N GLY A 180 26.92 -13.00 0.26
CA GLY A 180 27.04 -14.41 -0.15
C GLY A 180 27.44 -14.55 -1.62
N PHE A 181 27.62 -15.79 -2.09
CA PHE A 181 27.93 -16.08 -3.48
C PHE A 181 27.14 -17.29 -4.00
N THR A 182 26.46 -17.13 -5.12
CA THR A 182 25.92 -18.27 -5.87
C THR A 182 27.09 -18.96 -6.60
N ASN A 183 27.54 -20.10 -6.08
CA ASN A 183 28.79 -20.72 -6.51
C ASN A 183 28.61 -21.62 -7.74
N THR A 184 27.42 -22.21 -7.91
CA THR A 184 27.09 -23.08 -9.04
C THR A 184 25.68 -22.88 -9.57
N LEU A 185 25.40 -23.29 -10.81
CA LEU A 185 24.03 -23.26 -11.35
C LEU A 185 23.12 -24.19 -10.54
N GLY A 186 22.11 -23.61 -9.89
CA GLY A 186 21.20 -24.33 -9.00
C GLY A 186 21.70 -24.45 -7.56
N ASP A 187 22.64 -23.62 -7.13
CA ASP A 187 23.01 -23.43 -5.72
C ASP A 187 21.81 -23.10 -4.83
N ASN A 188 21.91 -23.29 -3.51
CA ASN A 188 20.85 -22.88 -2.58
C ASN A 188 21.44 -22.48 -1.23
N ASP A 189 21.46 -21.19 -0.94
CA ASP A 189 22.04 -20.67 0.29
C ASP A 189 20.94 -20.49 1.33
N TYR A 190 21.05 -21.22 2.44
CA TYR A 190 20.10 -21.12 3.55
C TYR A 190 20.65 -20.29 4.70
N PHE A 191 19.89 -19.27 5.07
CA PHE A 191 20.13 -18.42 6.24
C PHE A 191 19.06 -18.65 7.30
N ALA A 192 19.38 -18.37 8.55
CA ALA A 192 18.49 -18.47 9.70
C ALA A 192 18.47 -17.15 10.47
N VAL A 193 17.28 -16.56 10.61
CA VAL A 193 17.07 -15.27 11.28
C VAL A 193 16.03 -15.44 12.38
N THR A 194 16.24 -14.79 13.53
CA THR A 194 15.24 -14.81 14.62
C THR A 194 14.38 -13.56 14.50
N LEU A 195 13.07 -13.75 14.41
CA LEU A 195 12.09 -12.68 14.22
C LEU A 195 11.09 -12.67 15.38
N GLU A 196 10.56 -11.49 15.71
CA GLU A 196 9.63 -11.30 16.83
C GLU A 196 8.16 -11.19 16.37
N ALA A 197 7.22 -11.76 17.14
CA ALA A 197 5.79 -11.66 16.87
C ALA A 197 5.27 -10.22 17.04
N GLY A 198 4.42 -9.80 16.10
CA GLY A 198 3.88 -8.45 16.02
C GLY A 198 4.69 -7.52 15.12
N THR A 199 5.91 -7.90 14.77
CA THR A 199 6.86 -7.06 14.05
C THR A 199 6.78 -7.28 12.53
N PHE A 200 7.05 -6.22 11.76
CA PHE A 200 7.10 -6.24 10.30
C PHE A 200 8.56 -6.17 9.84
N TYR A 201 8.93 -7.00 8.87
CA TYR A 201 10.29 -7.06 8.34
C TYR A 201 10.29 -7.00 6.82
N THR A 202 11.25 -6.26 6.26
CA THR A 202 11.58 -6.30 4.83
C THR A 202 12.74 -7.25 4.59
N PHE A 203 12.66 -8.04 3.52
CA PHE A 203 13.71 -8.95 3.09
C PHE A 203 14.04 -8.62 1.64
N LYS A 204 15.30 -8.24 1.36
CA LYS A 204 15.76 -7.97 0.01
C LYS A 204 17.05 -8.72 -0.27
N VAL A 205 17.14 -9.31 -1.46
CA VAL A 205 18.37 -9.87 -2.02
C VAL A 205 18.61 -9.25 -3.39
N ALA A 206 19.87 -8.96 -3.67
CA ALA A 206 20.29 -8.28 -4.88
C ALA A 206 21.65 -8.82 -5.34
N GLY A 207 21.78 -9.09 -6.63
CA GLY A 207 22.97 -9.68 -7.24
C GLY A 207 23.84 -8.63 -7.93
N GLY A 208 25.16 -8.72 -7.78
CA GLY A 208 26.06 -7.83 -8.52
C GLY A 208 26.31 -8.28 -9.96
N ALA A 209 26.75 -7.36 -10.82
CA ALA A 209 27.11 -7.66 -12.21
C ALA A 209 28.27 -8.67 -12.34
N ASP A 210 28.13 -9.69 -13.19
CA ASP A 210 29.21 -10.62 -13.54
C ASP A 210 30.10 -10.04 -14.66
N GLY A 211 31.33 -9.66 -14.30
CA GLY A 211 32.32 -9.10 -15.23
C GLY A 211 32.87 -10.09 -16.27
N GLU A 212 32.47 -11.36 -16.24
CA GLU A 212 32.85 -12.36 -17.26
C GLU A 212 31.94 -12.33 -18.51
N THR A 213 30.83 -11.58 -18.50
CA THR A 213 29.92 -11.38 -19.66
C THR A 213 29.84 -9.91 -20.11
N SER A 214 29.36 -9.67 -21.35
CA SER A 214 29.63 -8.44 -22.11
C SER A 214 29.03 -7.16 -21.50
N PHE A 215 29.88 -6.18 -21.16
CA PHE A 215 29.59 -4.85 -20.56
C PHE A 215 28.70 -3.89 -21.38
N THR A 216 27.80 -4.39 -22.22
CA THR A 216 27.03 -3.58 -23.19
C THR A 216 25.52 -3.81 -23.13
N THR A 217 25.05 -4.47 -22.07
CA THR A 217 23.66 -4.79 -21.78
C THR A 217 23.43 -4.65 -20.28
N LEU A 218 22.48 -3.80 -19.87
CA LEU A 218 22.07 -3.47 -18.49
C LEU A 218 21.37 -4.64 -17.75
N ASN A 219 21.86 -5.87 -17.91
CA ASN A 219 21.23 -7.09 -17.37
C ASN A 219 22.28 -8.20 -17.12
N ASN A 220 23.47 -7.84 -16.60
CA ASN A 220 24.53 -8.83 -16.29
C ASN A 220 24.60 -9.23 -14.81
N GLU A 221 23.66 -8.76 -14.00
CA GLU A 221 23.51 -9.11 -12.59
C GLU A 221 23.16 -10.59 -12.36
N VAL A 222 23.39 -11.06 -11.14
CA VAL A 222 22.90 -12.36 -10.69
C VAL A 222 21.39 -12.24 -10.45
N ASP A 223 20.61 -12.79 -11.39
CA ASP A 223 19.18 -13.03 -11.25
C ASP A 223 18.90 -13.94 -10.05
N THR A 224 18.25 -13.39 -9.02
CA THR A 224 18.07 -14.01 -7.70
C THR A 224 16.64 -14.50 -7.46
N ARG A 225 16.48 -15.32 -6.42
CA ARG A 225 15.18 -15.76 -5.93
C ARG A 225 15.22 -15.89 -4.41
N LEU A 226 14.30 -15.23 -3.73
CA LEU A 226 14.22 -15.21 -2.27
C LEU A 226 13.00 -15.96 -1.78
N TYR A 227 13.18 -16.85 -0.80
CA TYR A 227 12.11 -17.61 -0.15
C TYR A 227 12.18 -17.44 1.37
N LEU A 228 11.04 -17.18 2.02
CA LEU A 228 10.90 -17.28 3.47
C LEU A 228 10.23 -18.60 3.86
N TYR A 229 10.79 -19.29 4.85
CA TYR A 229 10.23 -20.49 5.46
C TYR A 229 9.94 -20.27 6.96
N ALA A 230 8.83 -20.84 7.42
CA ALA A 230 8.40 -20.81 8.82
C ALA A 230 9.41 -21.50 9.77
N PRO A 231 9.27 -21.35 11.10
CA PRO A 231 10.18 -21.98 12.07
C PRO A 231 10.23 -23.53 12.05
N ASN A 232 9.32 -24.17 11.33
CA ASN A 232 9.38 -25.61 11.05
C ASN A 232 10.37 -25.98 9.91
N GLY A 233 11.01 -24.99 9.27
CA GLY A 233 12.00 -25.15 8.21
C GLY A 233 11.47 -25.74 6.90
N THR A 234 10.16 -25.80 6.69
CA THR A 234 9.56 -26.55 5.57
C THR A 234 8.32 -25.89 4.94
N THR A 235 7.54 -25.13 5.71
CA THR A 235 6.42 -24.34 5.18
C THR A 235 6.95 -23.05 4.60
N GLN A 236 6.86 -22.88 3.28
CA GLN A 236 7.12 -21.59 2.61
C GLN A 236 6.01 -20.59 3.00
N LEU A 237 6.41 -19.35 3.31
CA LEU A 237 5.54 -18.27 3.75
C LEU A 237 5.50 -17.10 2.76
N ALA A 238 6.65 -16.76 2.18
CA ALA A 238 6.79 -15.74 1.15
C ALA A 238 7.80 -16.20 0.09
N PHE A 239 7.68 -15.63 -1.10
CA PHE A 239 8.60 -15.82 -2.22
C PHE A 239 8.51 -14.62 -3.15
N ASN A 240 9.65 -14.22 -3.69
CA ASN A 240 9.75 -13.32 -4.82
C ASN A 240 11.00 -13.70 -5.64
N ASP A 241 10.92 -13.50 -6.95
CA ASP A 241 12.01 -13.62 -7.92
C ASP A 241 12.40 -12.23 -8.45
N ASP A 242 11.44 -11.45 -8.95
CA ASP A 242 11.67 -10.11 -9.50
C ASP A 242 10.88 -9.01 -8.75
N ILE A 243 11.52 -7.86 -8.51
CA ILE A 243 10.82 -6.66 -8.00
C ILE A 243 10.19 -5.88 -9.15
N ASN A 244 10.81 -5.87 -10.33
CA ASN A 244 10.29 -5.15 -11.49
C ASN A 244 10.56 -5.86 -12.84
N GLY A 245 10.26 -7.16 -12.90
CA GLY A 245 10.31 -7.93 -14.14
C GLY A 245 11.69 -7.97 -14.80
N LEU A 246 11.75 -7.56 -16.07
CA LEU A 246 12.99 -7.58 -16.87
C LEU A 246 13.92 -6.37 -16.61
N VAL A 247 13.59 -5.50 -15.65
CA VAL A 247 14.34 -4.24 -15.40
C VAL A 247 15.15 -4.29 -14.10
N ASP A 248 14.63 -4.91 -13.04
CA ASP A 248 15.36 -5.16 -11.77
C ASP A 248 15.22 -6.65 -11.39
N PRO A 249 16.29 -7.46 -11.52
CA PRO A 249 16.33 -8.89 -11.20
C PRO A 249 16.66 -9.19 -9.72
N SER A 250 16.66 -8.16 -8.87
CA SER A 250 16.65 -8.32 -7.41
C SER A 250 15.32 -8.91 -6.95
N SER A 251 15.35 -9.66 -5.84
CA SER A 251 14.12 -10.15 -5.20
C SER A 251 13.88 -9.48 -3.85
N ALA A 252 12.64 -9.05 -3.58
CA ALA A 252 12.23 -8.60 -2.25
C ALA A 252 10.78 -8.96 -1.91
N PHE A 253 10.54 -9.09 -0.61
CA PHE A 253 9.19 -9.11 -0.04
C PHE A 253 9.23 -8.55 1.37
N SER A 254 8.05 -8.23 1.91
CA SER A 254 7.88 -7.91 3.32
C SER A 254 7.02 -8.97 4.01
N TYR A 255 7.16 -9.13 5.33
CA TYR A 255 6.41 -10.14 6.07
C TYR A 255 6.10 -9.69 7.51
N SER A 256 4.82 -9.77 7.90
CA SER A 256 4.35 -9.55 9.27
C SER A 256 4.45 -10.86 10.07
N VAL A 257 5.20 -10.86 11.16
CA VAL A 257 5.52 -12.08 11.92
C VAL A 257 4.45 -12.35 12.98
N SER A 258 3.80 -13.50 12.88
CA SER A 258 2.73 -13.91 13.81
C SER A 258 3.19 -14.78 14.98
N THR A 259 4.45 -15.21 15.02
CA THR A 259 4.99 -16.05 16.10
C THR A 259 6.51 -15.88 16.20
N THR A 260 7.01 -15.52 17.39
CA THR A 260 8.45 -15.36 17.64
C THR A 260 9.19 -16.68 17.42
N GLY A 261 10.25 -16.67 16.63
CA GLY A 261 11.04 -17.88 16.35
C GLY A 261 12.14 -17.67 15.32
N THR A 262 12.91 -18.73 15.06
CA THR A 262 13.92 -18.75 14.00
C THR A 262 13.28 -19.15 12.68
N TYR A 263 13.17 -18.19 11.77
CA TYR A 263 12.73 -18.38 10.39
C TYR A 263 13.94 -18.69 9.50
N TYR A 264 13.70 -19.22 8.30
CA TYR A 264 14.76 -19.58 7.37
C TYR A 264 14.56 -18.91 6.02
N LEU A 265 15.60 -18.29 5.51
CA LEU A 265 15.64 -17.77 4.15
C LEU A 265 16.34 -18.76 3.24
N ARG A 266 15.94 -18.81 1.97
CA ARG A 266 16.70 -19.47 0.91
C ARG A 266 16.90 -18.50 -0.24
N ILE A 267 18.14 -18.38 -0.69
CA ILE A 267 18.53 -17.67 -1.91
C ILE A 267 18.99 -18.70 -2.94
N ASN A 268 18.56 -18.57 -4.20
CA ASN A 268 19.14 -19.34 -5.31
C ASN A 268 19.03 -18.60 -6.65
N PRO A 269 19.98 -18.77 -7.58
CA PRO A 269 19.94 -18.08 -8.86
C PRO A 269 18.82 -18.63 -9.75
N TRP A 270 18.27 -17.81 -10.66
CA TRP A 270 17.34 -18.31 -11.67
C TRP A 270 18.04 -19.29 -12.62
N THR A 271 17.43 -20.47 -12.82
CA THR A 271 18.12 -21.69 -13.25
C THR A 271 18.37 -21.85 -14.75
N ASP A 272 18.30 -20.77 -15.54
CA ASP A 272 18.66 -20.78 -16.97
C ASP A 272 19.47 -19.56 -17.46
N SER A 273 19.79 -18.60 -16.57
CA SER A 273 20.57 -17.42 -16.95
C SER A 273 22.06 -17.76 -17.16
N ALA A 274 22.71 -17.09 -18.12
CA ALA A 274 24.15 -17.25 -18.35
C ALA A 274 25.02 -16.65 -17.22
N ASN A 275 24.40 -15.83 -16.37
CA ASN A 275 25.03 -15.05 -15.29
C ASN A 275 24.68 -15.62 -13.89
N GLY A 276 24.12 -16.82 -13.81
CA GLY A 276 23.63 -17.43 -12.56
C GLY A 276 24.70 -17.87 -11.55
N THR A 277 25.89 -17.27 -11.54
CA THR A 277 26.89 -17.41 -10.47
C THR A 277 27.61 -16.09 -10.20
N GLY A 278 27.48 -15.53 -8.99
CA GLY A 278 28.15 -14.28 -8.61
C GLY A 278 27.88 -13.91 -7.15
N GLY A 279 28.40 -12.77 -6.71
CA GLY A 279 28.12 -12.24 -5.37
C GLY A 279 26.73 -11.63 -5.28
N TYR A 280 26.12 -11.72 -4.10
CA TYR A 280 24.87 -11.02 -3.76
C TYR A 280 24.93 -10.44 -2.34
N ILE A 281 24.04 -9.49 -2.07
CA ILE A 281 23.76 -8.94 -0.74
C ILE A 281 22.35 -9.37 -0.33
N LEU A 282 22.21 -9.84 0.91
CA LEU A 282 20.94 -10.08 1.60
C LEU A 282 20.81 -9.05 2.72
N GLU A 283 19.64 -8.43 2.80
CA GLU A 283 19.25 -7.47 3.84
C GLU A 283 17.96 -7.94 4.51
N VAL A 284 17.90 -7.82 5.83
CA VAL A 284 16.71 -8.13 6.64
C VAL A 284 16.54 -7.02 7.65
N ASN A 285 15.64 -6.07 7.37
CA ASN A 285 15.48 -4.87 8.20
C ASN A 285 14.17 -4.92 8.99
N GLU A 286 14.21 -4.47 10.23
CA GLU A 286 12.99 -4.22 11.02
C GLU A 286 12.31 -2.92 10.55
N ILE A 287 11.00 -2.97 10.33
CA ILE A 287 10.19 -1.80 9.99
C ILE A 287 9.11 -1.65 11.07
N ASN A 288 9.13 -0.52 11.76
CA ASN A 288 8.05 -0.08 12.62
C ASN A 288 7.01 0.68 11.76
N PRO A 289 5.78 0.16 11.57
CA PRO A 289 4.79 0.81 10.70
C PRO A 289 4.32 2.18 11.23
N ASP A 290 4.44 2.43 12.54
CA ASP A 290 4.08 3.70 13.18
C ASP A 290 4.98 4.88 12.74
N ASP A 291 6.16 4.60 12.19
CA ASP A 291 7.10 5.62 11.67
C ASP A 291 6.75 6.07 10.23
N TYR A 292 5.73 5.46 9.60
CA TYR A 292 5.30 5.71 8.23
C TYR A 292 3.81 6.08 8.14
N ASN A 293 3.46 6.86 7.12
CA ASN A 293 2.08 7.30 6.88
C ASN A 293 1.62 6.81 5.50
N PRO A 294 0.52 6.03 5.39
CA PRO A 294 0.04 5.50 4.11
C PRO A 294 -0.37 6.57 3.09
N LEU A 295 -0.62 7.82 3.52
CA LEU A 295 -0.93 8.92 2.60
C LEU A 295 0.29 9.40 1.80
N ASP A 296 1.50 9.30 2.35
CA ASP A 296 2.72 9.75 1.65
C ASP A 296 3.00 8.89 0.40
N ALA A 297 2.49 7.65 0.37
CA ALA A 297 2.52 6.78 -0.79
C ALA A 297 1.53 7.16 -1.91
N ILE A 298 0.53 8.00 -1.64
CA ILE A 298 -0.37 8.55 -2.67
C ILE A 298 -0.22 10.06 -2.84
N HIS A 299 0.81 10.67 -2.25
CA HIS A 299 1.05 12.10 -2.36
C HIS A 299 1.99 12.41 -3.54
N TRP A 300 1.47 13.00 -4.62
CA TRP A 300 2.33 13.56 -5.68
C TRP A 300 2.96 14.87 -5.17
N VAL A 301 4.14 14.77 -4.56
CA VAL A 301 4.80 15.85 -3.81
C VAL A 301 5.10 17.07 -4.70
N SER A 302 5.58 16.85 -5.92
CA SER A 302 5.89 17.92 -6.88
C SER A 302 4.65 18.57 -7.53
N ALA A 303 3.45 18.00 -7.37
CA ALA A 303 2.22 18.53 -7.96
C ALA A 303 1.64 19.65 -7.10
N ASN A 304 1.37 20.79 -7.72
CA ASN A 304 0.62 21.87 -7.09
C ASN A 304 -0.86 21.49 -6.90
N THR A 305 -1.58 22.27 -6.11
CA THR A 305 -3.05 22.27 -6.13
C THR A 305 -3.58 22.76 -7.47
N VAL A 306 -4.70 22.19 -7.94
CA VAL A 306 -5.40 22.64 -9.15
C VAL A 306 -5.75 24.13 -9.09
N PRO A 307 -5.47 24.92 -10.14
CA PRO A 307 -5.80 26.34 -10.16
C PRO A 307 -7.30 26.55 -10.41
N PHE A 308 -8.05 26.74 -9.32
CA PHE A 308 -9.46 27.13 -9.38
C PHE A 308 -9.63 28.63 -9.67
N VAL A 309 -10.80 28.99 -10.18
CA VAL A 309 -11.22 30.39 -10.34
C VAL A 309 -12.46 30.68 -9.51
N ASP A 310 -12.45 31.78 -8.75
CA ASP A 310 -13.62 32.25 -8.00
C ASP A 310 -14.73 32.71 -8.97
N VAL A 311 -15.86 31.99 -8.97
CA VAL A 311 -17.07 32.34 -9.71
C VAL A 311 -18.21 32.68 -8.75
N GLY A 312 -18.03 33.75 -7.98
CA GLY A 312 -19.10 34.34 -7.16
C GLY A 312 -19.12 33.89 -5.71
N GLY A 313 -17.96 33.53 -5.17
CA GLY A 313 -17.77 32.93 -3.84
C GLY A 313 -17.59 31.42 -3.87
N THR A 314 -17.34 30.83 -5.04
CA THR A 314 -17.21 29.37 -5.22
C THR A 314 -16.07 29.07 -6.19
N ASP A 315 -15.10 28.29 -5.72
CA ASP A 315 -14.00 27.82 -6.54
C ASP A 315 -14.52 26.91 -7.67
N THR A 316 -14.13 27.23 -8.89
CA THR A 316 -14.63 26.59 -10.11
C THR A 316 -13.47 26.09 -10.97
N ALA A 317 -13.60 24.87 -11.49
CA ALA A 317 -12.71 24.30 -12.49
C ALA A 317 -13.47 24.09 -13.81
N TYR A 318 -12.84 24.42 -14.94
CA TYR A 318 -13.46 24.27 -16.26
C TYR A 318 -12.94 23.04 -17.00
N VAL A 319 -13.86 22.23 -17.51
CA VAL A 319 -13.58 20.99 -18.25
C VAL A 319 -13.84 21.21 -19.73
N TYR A 320 -12.83 21.02 -20.57
CA TYR A 320 -12.95 21.10 -22.03
C TYR A 320 -12.81 19.72 -22.66
N PHE A 321 -13.91 19.22 -23.22
CA PHE A 321 -13.95 17.97 -23.97
C PHE A 321 -13.51 18.20 -25.42
N GLY A 322 -12.33 17.69 -25.79
CA GLY A 322 -11.72 17.91 -27.10
C GLY A 322 -12.59 17.43 -28.26
N ALA A 323 -12.76 18.29 -29.26
CA ALA A 323 -13.47 17.98 -30.49
C ALA A 323 -12.69 16.97 -31.33
N ALA A 324 -13.41 16.20 -32.16
CA ALA A 324 -12.79 15.20 -33.02
C ALA A 324 -11.71 15.82 -33.92
N GLY A 325 -10.47 15.36 -33.79
CA GLY A 325 -9.29 15.92 -34.47
C GLY A 325 -8.34 16.75 -33.62
N GLU A 326 -8.73 17.17 -32.41
CA GLU A 326 -7.85 17.92 -31.48
C GLU A 326 -6.91 16.97 -30.70
N THR A 327 -5.64 17.33 -30.53
CA THR A 327 -4.63 16.49 -29.86
C THR A 327 -4.12 17.05 -28.53
N PHE A 328 -4.10 18.38 -28.37
CA PHE A 328 -3.44 19.13 -27.27
C PHE A 328 -1.93 18.89 -27.04
N GLY A 329 -1.32 17.94 -27.75
CA GLY A 329 0.06 17.49 -27.56
C GLY A 329 0.18 15.97 -27.62
N GLU A 330 -0.94 15.27 -27.40
CA GLU A 330 -0.94 13.84 -27.07
C GLU A 330 -0.80 12.89 -28.27
N PRO A 331 -0.41 11.61 -28.02
CA PRO A 331 -0.39 10.53 -29.01
C PRO A 331 -1.78 10.21 -29.59
N GLY A 332 -2.16 10.96 -30.62
CA GLY A 332 -3.35 10.73 -31.44
C GLY A 332 -4.43 11.79 -31.23
N PRO A 333 -5.26 12.05 -32.27
CA PRO A 333 -6.36 13.00 -32.16
C PRO A 333 -7.52 12.43 -31.36
N SER A 334 -8.21 13.31 -30.64
CA SER A 334 -9.52 13.03 -30.05
C SER A 334 -10.46 12.45 -31.10
N LEU A 335 -11.21 11.42 -30.72
CA LEU A 335 -12.32 10.84 -31.47
C LEU A 335 -13.60 11.68 -31.32
N GLY A 336 -13.60 12.62 -30.39
CA GLY A 336 -14.76 13.35 -29.93
C GLY A 336 -15.53 12.57 -28.86
N TRP A 337 -16.36 13.30 -28.12
CA TRP A 337 -17.08 12.78 -26.95
C TRP A 337 -18.57 12.67 -27.20
N SER A 338 -19.17 11.52 -26.88
CA SER A 338 -20.62 11.38 -26.80
C SER A 338 -21.19 12.04 -25.55
N ALA A 339 -22.49 12.34 -25.54
CA ALA A 339 -23.16 12.90 -24.37
C ALA A 339 -23.12 11.97 -23.14
N ALA A 340 -23.02 10.64 -23.35
CA ALA A 340 -22.93 9.67 -22.26
C ALA A 340 -21.53 9.68 -21.61
N GLU A 341 -20.47 9.73 -22.40
CA GLU A 341 -19.09 9.82 -21.88
C GLU A 341 -18.86 11.15 -21.14
N LYS A 342 -19.38 12.27 -21.67
CA LYS A 342 -19.36 13.55 -20.95
C LYS A 342 -20.11 13.48 -19.62
N ALA A 343 -21.29 12.87 -19.60
CA ALA A 343 -22.07 12.73 -18.37
C ALA A 343 -21.35 11.85 -17.33
N ALA A 344 -20.68 10.77 -17.75
CA ALA A 344 -19.87 9.94 -16.87
C ALA A 344 -18.70 10.73 -16.25
N VAL A 345 -17.98 11.52 -17.05
CA VAL A 345 -16.90 12.39 -16.57
C VAL A 345 -17.41 13.46 -15.59
N MET A 346 -18.50 14.14 -15.93
CA MET A 346 -19.05 15.17 -15.04
C MET A 346 -19.67 14.58 -13.76
N LEU A 347 -20.09 13.30 -13.77
CA LEU A 347 -20.54 12.58 -12.58
C LEU A 347 -19.36 12.21 -11.68
N ALA A 348 -18.27 11.67 -12.24
CA ALA A 348 -17.05 11.37 -11.48
C ALA A 348 -16.44 12.63 -10.83
N LEU A 349 -16.53 13.79 -11.50
CA LEU A 349 -16.17 15.08 -10.92
C LEU A 349 -17.16 15.59 -9.85
N GLY A 350 -18.37 15.03 -9.78
CA GLY A 350 -19.29 15.20 -8.65
C GLY A 350 -18.68 14.69 -7.35
N GLU A 351 -18.10 13.50 -7.36
CA GLU A 351 -17.41 12.91 -6.19
C GLU A 351 -16.29 13.85 -5.67
N PHE A 352 -15.48 14.44 -6.56
CA PHE A 352 -14.50 15.46 -6.16
C PHE A 352 -15.14 16.75 -5.62
N SER A 353 -16.33 17.11 -6.10
CA SER A 353 -17.08 18.29 -5.64
C SER A 353 -17.57 18.12 -4.20
N GLU A 354 -17.98 16.90 -3.82
CA GLU A 354 -18.45 16.57 -2.46
C GLU A 354 -17.33 16.71 -1.43
N ILE A 355 -16.09 16.37 -1.79
CA ILE A 355 -14.92 16.53 -0.91
C ILE A 355 -14.39 17.98 -0.91
N LEU A 356 -14.21 18.57 -2.10
CA LEU A 356 -13.49 19.85 -2.26
C LEU A 356 -14.39 21.09 -2.29
N GLY A 357 -15.71 20.95 -2.42
CA GLY A 357 -16.63 22.08 -2.60
C GLY A 357 -16.46 22.83 -3.92
N VAL A 358 -15.67 22.27 -4.83
CA VAL A 358 -15.33 22.84 -6.14
C VAL A 358 -16.44 22.56 -7.13
N ASN A 359 -16.78 23.57 -7.93
CA ASN A 359 -17.76 23.46 -9.00
C ASN A 359 -17.07 23.13 -10.33
N TYR A 360 -17.25 21.92 -10.86
CA TYR A 360 -16.72 21.53 -12.18
C TYR A 360 -17.71 21.84 -13.30
N VAL A 361 -17.29 22.59 -14.32
CA VAL A 361 -18.19 23.11 -15.37
C VAL A 361 -17.66 22.80 -16.77
N GLU A 362 -18.47 22.16 -17.61
CA GLU A 362 -18.15 22.01 -19.04
C GLU A 362 -18.03 23.40 -19.71
N THR A 363 -16.90 23.64 -20.39
CA THR A 363 -16.68 24.85 -21.21
C THR A 363 -16.51 24.50 -22.68
N ALA A 364 -17.01 25.40 -23.54
CA ALA A 364 -16.72 25.40 -24.97
C ALA A 364 -15.54 26.32 -25.34
N VAL A 365 -14.86 26.91 -24.35
CA VAL A 365 -13.77 27.87 -24.54
C VAL A 365 -12.46 27.27 -24.03
N LEU A 366 -11.65 26.72 -24.94
CA LEU A 366 -10.36 26.07 -24.62
C LEU A 366 -9.44 26.96 -23.76
N GLY A 367 -9.41 28.28 -24.00
CA GLY A 367 -8.60 29.23 -23.22
C GLY A 367 -9.09 29.50 -21.78
N GLN A 368 -10.18 28.86 -21.34
CA GLN A 368 -10.64 28.88 -19.95
C GLN A 368 -10.43 27.53 -19.25
N ALA A 369 -10.03 26.48 -19.98
CA ALA A 369 -10.01 25.11 -19.48
C ALA A 369 -8.94 24.90 -18.40
N THR A 370 -9.37 24.42 -17.24
CA THR A 370 -8.50 23.82 -16.21
C THR A 370 -8.08 22.41 -16.64
N PHE A 371 -9.04 21.63 -17.15
CA PHE A 371 -8.83 20.26 -17.64
C PHE A 371 -9.19 20.14 -19.13
N ARG A 372 -8.38 19.38 -19.88
CA ARG A 372 -8.49 19.22 -21.34
C ARG A 372 -8.48 17.74 -21.69
N LEU A 373 -9.61 17.21 -22.16
CA LEU A 373 -9.82 15.75 -22.23
C LEU A 373 -9.95 15.24 -23.66
N ILE A 374 -9.28 14.14 -24.01
CA ILE A 374 -9.44 13.44 -25.28
C ILE A 374 -9.87 11.98 -25.09
N THR A 375 -10.75 11.50 -25.97
CA THR A 375 -10.96 10.07 -26.23
C THR A 375 -10.06 9.66 -27.38
N THR A 376 -9.26 8.60 -27.25
CA THR A 376 -8.33 8.16 -28.31
C THR A 376 -8.32 6.63 -28.42
N THR A 377 -7.52 6.08 -29.33
CA THR A 377 -7.18 4.65 -29.38
C THR A 377 -5.68 4.47 -29.26
N SER A 378 -5.24 3.64 -28.32
CA SER A 378 -3.82 3.33 -28.10
C SER A 378 -3.59 1.82 -27.93
N THR A 379 -2.34 1.41 -28.07
CA THR A 379 -1.81 0.09 -27.64
C THR A 379 -0.67 0.24 -26.63
N GLN A 380 -0.49 1.45 -26.06
CA GLN A 380 0.62 1.83 -25.16
C GLN A 380 0.13 2.49 -23.85
N PHE A 381 -1.19 2.53 -23.61
CA PHE A 381 -1.79 3.04 -22.38
C PHE A 381 -3.28 2.69 -22.29
N GLY A 382 -3.79 2.60 -21.07
CA GLY A 382 -5.22 2.49 -20.77
C GLY A 382 -5.89 3.86 -20.66
N ALA A 383 -5.37 4.71 -19.79
CA ALA A 383 -5.62 6.14 -19.74
C ALA A 383 -4.40 6.80 -19.08
N TYR A 384 -4.38 8.13 -19.02
CA TYR A 384 -3.50 8.93 -18.16
C TYR A 384 -4.05 10.36 -18.04
N MET A 385 -3.65 11.06 -16.99
CA MET A 385 -3.78 12.51 -16.85
C MET A 385 -2.50 13.11 -16.25
N TYR A 386 -1.99 14.17 -16.86
CA TYR A 386 -0.83 14.86 -16.28
C TYR A 386 -1.26 15.67 -15.05
N PRO A 387 -0.59 15.51 -13.90
CA PRO A 387 -0.86 16.29 -12.70
C PRO A 387 -0.46 17.76 -12.88
N GLN A 388 -0.75 18.59 -11.87
CA GLN A 388 -0.37 20.02 -11.81
C GLN A 388 1.10 20.21 -11.40
N ASP A 389 1.96 19.29 -11.80
CA ASP A 389 3.41 19.29 -11.59
C ASP A 389 4.08 20.22 -12.63
N PRO A 390 4.92 21.20 -12.22
CA PRO A 390 5.61 22.10 -13.14
C PRO A 390 6.43 21.41 -14.24
N ALA A 391 6.90 20.18 -14.02
CA ALA A 391 7.68 19.41 -14.99
C ALA A 391 6.95 19.21 -16.33
N TYR A 392 5.63 18.98 -16.29
CA TYR A 392 4.80 18.78 -17.49
C TYR A 392 4.41 20.09 -18.21
N GLY A 393 4.71 21.26 -17.63
CA GLY A 393 4.54 22.56 -18.27
C GLY A 393 3.15 22.78 -18.88
N ALA A 394 3.06 22.80 -20.22
CA ALA A 394 1.79 23.05 -20.92
C ALA A 394 0.82 21.84 -20.93
N GLN A 395 1.29 20.65 -20.51
CA GLN A 395 0.49 19.40 -20.52
C GLN A 395 -0.32 19.18 -19.22
N GLN A 396 -0.03 19.93 -18.15
CA GLN A 396 -0.78 19.90 -16.88
C GLN A 396 -2.31 19.88 -17.09
N GLY A 397 -3.02 18.93 -16.49
CA GLY A 397 -4.47 18.77 -16.60
C GLY A 397 -4.96 18.34 -17.99
N ILE A 398 -4.10 17.88 -18.90
CA ILE A 398 -4.53 17.11 -20.08
C ILE A 398 -4.74 15.66 -19.66
N ALA A 399 -5.84 15.04 -20.13
CA ALA A 399 -6.08 13.60 -19.96
C ALA A 399 -6.45 12.92 -21.27
N ALA A 400 -6.02 11.67 -21.44
CA ALA A 400 -6.33 10.85 -22.59
C ALA A 400 -6.93 9.50 -22.17
N PHE A 401 -8.13 9.21 -22.65
CA PHE A 401 -8.84 7.97 -22.37
C PHE A 401 -8.84 7.06 -23.60
N ASN A 402 -8.26 5.86 -23.50
CA ASN A 402 -8.26 4.89 -24.59
C ASN A 402 -9.61 4.16 -24.66
N VAL A 403 -10.43 4.45 -25.66
CA VAL A 403 -11.78 3.86 -25.78
C VAL A 403 -11.78 2.36 -26.03
N ASN A 404 -10.62 1.78 -26.38
CA ASN A 404 -10.42 0.32 -26.50
C ASN A 404 -10.05 -0.35 -25.17
N SER A 405 -9.70 0.42 -24.14
CA SER A 405 -9.24 -0.11 -22.84
C SER A 405 -10.38 -0.49 -21.91
N GLY A 406 -10.12 -1.46 -21.01
CA GLY A 406 -10.76 -1.63 -19.70
C GLY A 406 -12.27 -1.90 -19.62
N GLY A 407 -13.03 -1.78 -20.71
CA GLY A 407 -14.50 -1.82 -20.67
C GLY A 407 -15.19 -0.58 -21.22
N TRP A 408 -14.45 0.50 -21.56
CA TRP A 408 -15.00 1.80 -21.99
C TRP A 408 -16.06 1.66 -23.09
N ALA A 409 -15.70 1.00 -24.19
CA ALA A 409 -16.63 0.67 -25.28
C ALA A 409 -17.09 -0.80 -25.29
N SER A 410 -16.38 -1.71 -24.61
CA SER A 410 -16.59 -3.16 -24.70
C SER A 410 -17.60 -3.72 -23.70
N VAL A 411 -17.85 -3.03 -22.58
CA VAL A 411 -18.77 -3.50 -21.52
C VAL A 411 -19.89 -2.47 -21.30
N PRO A 412 -21.14 -2.77 -21.75
CA PRO A 412 -22.27 -1.89 -21.52
C PRO A 412 -22.50 -1.61 -20.03
N GLY A 413 -22.50 -0.33 -19.64
CA GLY A 413 -22.62 0.10 -18.26
C GLY A 413 -21.29 0.39 -17.55
N SER A 414 -20.12 0.12 -18.15
CA SER A 414 -18.82 0.36 -17.49
C SER A 414 -18.54 1.85 -17.20
N LEU A 415 -19.21 2.77 -17.91
CA LEU A 415 -19.18 4.22 -17.68
C LEU A 415 -20.24 4.72 -16.67
N GLN A 416 -21.05 3.83 -16.10
CA GLN A 416 -21.96 4.18 -14.99
C GLN A 416 -21.19 4.12 -13.67
N GLN A 417 -21.64 4.85 -12.65
CA GLN A 417 -21.05 4.80 -11.32
C GLN A 417 -20.96 3.35 -10.82
N GLY A 418 -19.78 2.95 -10.36
CA GLY A 418 -19.47 1.56 -10.01
C GLY A 418 -19.00 0.66 -11.14
N GLY A 419 -18.95 1.15 -12.38
CA GLY A 419 -18.34 0.48 -13.53
C GLY A 419 -16.83 0.74 -13.60
N PHE A 420 -16.08 -0.17 -14.25
CA PHE A 420 -14.61 -0.07 -14.30
C PHE A 420 -14.13 1.22 -14.99
N ALA A 421 -14.72 1.58 -16.12
CA ALA A 421 -14.34 2.78 -16.85
C ALA A 421 -14.71 4.08 -16.08
N PHE A 422 -15.70 4.02 -15.18
CA PHE A 422 -15.98 5.11 -14.25
C PHE A 422 -14.90 5.22 -13.16
N GLY A 423 -14.47 4.09 -12.57
CA GLY A 423 -13.33 4.04 -11.64
C GLY A 423 -12.04 4.58 -12.26
N VAL A 424 -11.74 4.26 -13.53
CA VAL A 424 -10.62 4.85 -14.28
C VAL A 424 -10.77 6.37 -14.39
N ILE A 425 -11.97 6.91 -14.62
CA ILE A 425 -12.15 8.38 -14.66
C ILE A 425 -11.83 9.01 -13.28
N LEU A 426 -12.28 8.41 -12.18
CA LEU A 426 -11.93 8.88 -10.82
C LEU A 426 -10.42 8.88 -10.61
N HIS A 427 -9.76 7.78 -10.96
CA HIS A 427 -8.31 7.61 -10.90
C HIS A 427 -7.55 8.70 -11.67
N GLU A 428 -7.91 8.95 -12.94
CA GLU A 428 -7.25 9.98 -13.74
C GLU A 428 -7.43 11.40 -13.16
N PHE A 429 -8.63 11.72 -12.65
CA PHE A 429 -8.81 12.98 -11.94
C PHE A 429 -8.08 13.01 -10.59
N GLY A 430 -7.77 11.87 -9.98
CA GLY A 430 -6.88 11.76 -8.82
C GLY A 430 -5.48 12.30 -9.14
N HIS A 431 -4.85 11.81 -10.21
CA HIS A 431 -3.61 12.40 -10.73
C HIS A 431 -3.77 13.90 -11.04
N GLY A 432 -4.86 14.28 -11.70
CA GLY A 432 -5.19 15.67 -11.99
C GLY A 432 -5.21 16.60 -10.76
N HIS A 433 -5.53 16.07 -9.58
CA HIS A 433 -5.53 16.79 -8.30
C HIS A 433 -4.25 16.61 -7.47
N GLY A 434 -3.30 15.78 -7.93
CA GLY A 434 -2.00 15.55 -7.30
C GLY A 434 -1.95 14.33 -6.38
N LEU A 435 -2.69 13.26 -6.72
CA LEU A 435 -2.54 11.94 -6.13
C LEU A 435 -1.60 11.06 -6.98
N ALA A 436 -0.76 10.28 -6.33
CA ALA A 436 0.17 9.32 -6.94
C ALA A 436 -0.32 7.87 -6.77
N HIS A 437 0.34 6.92 -7.44
CA HIS A 437 0.06 5.50 -7.21
C HIS A 437 0.74 5.01 -5.92
N PRO A 438 0.08 4.15 -5.13
CA PRO A 438 0.68 3.55 -3.92
C PRO A 438 1.78 2.50 -4.21
N HIS A 439 2.20 2.36 -5.47
CA HIS A 439 3.10 1.30 -5.94
C HIS A 439 4.27 1.83 -6.81
N ASP A 440 4.38 3.15 -6.98
CA ASP A 440 5.52 3.81 -7.64
C ASP A 440 5.86 5.14 -6.94
N THR A 441 6.90 5.81 -7.43
CA THR A 441 7.43 7.06 -6.85
C THR A 441 7.02 8.30 -7.65
N GLY A 442 5.86 8.25 -8.32
CA GLY A 442 5.34 9.32 -9.16
C GLY A 442 5.32 10.69 -8.48
N GLY A 443 6.18 11.60 -8.94
CA GLY A 443 6.28 12.95 -8.38
C GLY A 443 6.92 13.05 -7.00
N GLY A 444 7.69 12.04 -6.60
CA GLY A 444 8.30 11.95 -5.28
C GLY A 444 7.38 11.37 -4.20
N SER A 445 6.34 10.61 -4.58
CA SER A 445 5.63 9.74 -3.64
C SER A 445 6.53 8.62 -3.11
N GLU A 446 6.14 8.04 -1.98
CA GLU A 446 6.72 6.79 -1.49
C GLU A 446 6.00 5.56 -2.08
N VAL A 447 6.59 4.36 -1.95
CA VAL A 447 5.88 3.11 -2.21
C VAL A 447 5.23 2.64 -0.92
N MET A 448 3.94 2.29 -0.95
CA MET A 448 3.20 1.88 0.25
C MET A 448 3.83 0.63 0.88
N LEU A 449 4.01 0.61 2.22
CA LEU A 449 4.71 -0.47 2.91
C LEU A 449 4.20 -1.86 2.53
N GLY A 450 5.14 -2.74 2.15
CA GLY A 450 4.85 -4.10 1.71
C GLY A 450 4.34 -4.25 0.28
N VAL A 451 4.21 -3.15 -0.48
CA VAL A 451 3.94 -3.20 -1.93
C VAL A 451 5.25 -3.42 -2.67
N THR A 452 5.22 -4.32 -3.65
CA THR A 452 6.38 -4.77 -4.43
C THR A 452 6.11 -4.88 -5.92
N ALA A 453 4.87 -4.59 -6.35
CA ALA A 453 4.43 -4.66 -7.74
C ALA A 453 3.12 -3.88 -7.91
N SER A 454 2.85 -3.38 -9.11
CA SER A 454 1.63 -2.61 -9.41
C SER A 454 0.33 -3.40 -9.22
N GLN A 455 0.36 -4.71 -9.47
CA GLN A 455 -0.79 -5.61 -9.33
C GLN A 455 -0.42 -6.88 -8.55
N GLY A 456 -1.37 -7.40 -7.77
CA GLY A 456 -1.20 -8.62 -6.99
C GLY A 456 -0.41 -8.45 -5.68
N SER A 457 0.21 -7.29 -5.47
CA SER A 457 0.88 -6.92 -4.22
C SER A 457 0.01 -5.92 -3.44
N TYR A 458 -0.59 -6.36 -2.32
CA TYR A 458 -1.61 -5.59 -1.58
C TYR A 458 -1.06 -4.75 -0.43
N GLY A 459 0.24 -4.83 -0.12
CA GLY A 459 0.82 -4.10 0.99
C GLY A 459 0.42 -4.61 2.38
N LEU A 460 0.96 -3.97 3.40
CA LEU A 460 0.65 -4.23 4.81
C LEU A 460 -0.84 -3.97 5.08
N PHE A 461 -1.47 -4.85 5.86
CA PHE A 461 -2.93 -4.95 6.07
C PHE A 461 -3.79 -4.99 4.78
N SER A 462 -3.19 -5.30 3.63
CA SER A 462 -3.84 -5.27 2.30
C SER A 462 -4.37 -3.89 1.90
N LEU A 463 -3.73 -2.80 2.33
CA LEU A 463 -4.19 -1.42 2.12
C LEU A 463 -4.05 -0.92 0.66
N ASN A 464 -3.20 -1.52 -0.17
CA ASN A 464 -3.09 -1.21 -1.61
C ASN A 464 -4.19 -1.93 -2.40
N GLN A 465 -5.43 -1.43 -2.30
CA GLN A 465 -6.61 -1.91 -3.03
C GLN A 465 -7.55 -0.76 -3.42
N GLY A 466 -8.31 -0.95 -4.50
CA GLY A 466 -9.22 0.07 -5.07
C GLY A 466 -10.41 0.48 -4.19
N VAL A 467 -10.66 -0.25 -3.10
CA VAL A 467 -11.65 0.08 -2.05
C VAL A 467 -11.08 1.07 -1.01
N TYR A 468 -9.76 1.27 -0.98
CA TYR A 468 -9.04 2.09 0.01
C TYR A 468 -8.36 3.31 -0.61
N THR A 469 -7.91 3.19 -1.86
CA THR A 469 -7.53 4.31 -2.75
C THR A 469 -7.89 3.97 -4.19
N VAL A 470 -8.55 4.88 -4.91
CA VAL A 470 -8.82 4.70 -6.36
C VAL A 470 -7.53 4.70 -7.19
N MET A 471 -6.41 5.16 -6.62
CA MET A 471 -5.08 5.15 -7.25
C MET A 471 -4.43 3.76 -7.31
N SER A 472 -5.00 2.76 -6.62
CA SER A 472 -4.51 1.38 -6.65
C SER A 472 -4.97 0.62 -7.90
N TYR A 473 -4.03 0.06 -8.68
CA TYR A 473 -4.33 -0.92 -9.76
C TYR A 473 -4.86 -2.27 -9.25
N ASN A 474 -4.83 -2.52 -7.93
CA ASN A 474 -5.58 -3.62 -7.32
C ASN A 474 -7.07 -3.25 -7.16
N ASP A 475 -7.76 -2.92 -8.26
CA ASP A 475 -9.11 -2.34 -8.23
C ASP A 475 -10.17 -3.18 -7.49
N GLY A 476 -11.12 -2.49 -6.84
CA GLY A 476 -12.14 -3.07 -5.98
C GLY A 476 -11.56 -3.72 -4.72
N TRP A 477 -12.28 -4.69 -4.15
CA TRP A 477 -11.82 -5.46 -2.99
C TRP A 477 -11.43 -6.89 -3.41
N LYS A 478 -10.13 -7.19 -3.39
CA LYS A 478 -9.53 -8.49 -3.74
C LYS A 478 -9.56 -9.47 -2.56
N THR A 479 -9.52 -8.95 -1.34
CA THR A 479 -9.49 -9.67 -0.06
C THR A 479 -10.87 -9.83 0.59
N HIS A 480 -11.94 -9.71 -0.20
CA HIS A 480 -13.33 -9.91 0.23
C HIS A 480 -13.51 -11.26 0.98
N PRO A 481 -14.23 -11.33 2.12
CA PRO A 481 -14.39 -12.55 2.92
C PRO A 481 -14.95 -13.77 2.17
N ASP A 482 -15.95 -13.58 1.31
CA ASP A 482 -16.45 -14.61 0.35
C ASP A 482 -15.42 -15.13 -0.67
N GLY A 483 -14.23 -14.55 -0.71
CA GLY A 483 -13.12 -14.95 -1.56
C GLY A 483 -13.09 -14.27 -2.92
N VAL A 484 -12.37 -14.90 -3.86
CA VAL A 484 -11.99 -14.27 -5.13
C VAL A 484 -13.21 -14.01 -6.01
N ARG A 485 -13.42 -12.74 -6.38
CA ARG A 485 -14.49 -12.32 -7.30
C ARG A 485 -14.48 -13.12 -8.61
N SER A 486 -15.67 -13.46 -9.10
CA SER A 486 -15.84 -14.25 -10.34
C SER A 486 -15.84 -13.42 -11.63
N PHE A 487 -15.54 -12.12 -11.54
CA PHE A 487 -15.65 -11.15 -12.64
C PHE A 487 -14.41 -10.26 -12.81
N SER A 488 -14.33 -9.59 -13.95
CA SER A 488 -13.25 -8.68 -14.32
C SER A 488 -13.77 -7.49 -15.14
N ALA A 489 -12.89 -6.51 -15.38
CA ALA A 489 -13.17 -5.31 -16.17
C ALA A 489 -13.72 -5.63 -17.58
N ALA A 490 -13.41 -6.83 -18.11
CA ALA A 490 -13.88 -7.30 -19.41
C ALA A 490 -15.31 -7.87 -19.42
N ASN A 491 -15.97 -8.07 -18.26
CA ASN A 491 -17.29 -8.70 -18.20
C ASN A 491 -18.28 -8.18 -17.14
N ALA A 492 -17.89 -7.31 -16.20
CA ALA A 492 -18.79 -6.76 -15.17
C ALA A 492 -18.82 -5.22 -15.12
N PRO A 493 -20.00 -4.59 -15.27
CA PRO A 493 -20.21 -3.14 -15.11
C PRO A 493 -20.57 -2.74 -13.66
N PHE A 494 -20.04 -3.45 -12.66
CA PHE A 494 -20.34 -3.25 -11.23
C PHE A 494 -19.19 -3.78 -10.36
N GLY A 495 -19.19 -3.40 -9.08
CA GLY A 495 -18.21 -3.88 -8.09
C GLY A 495 -16.81 -3.29 -8.22
N TRP A 496 -16.75 -2.10 -8.79
CA TRP A 496 -15.60 -1.21 -8.85
C TRP A 496 -15.87 0.00 -7.94
N SER A 497 -14.90 0.91 -7.82
CA SER A 497 -15.04 2.13 -7.02
C SER A 497 -16.11 3.05 -7.63
N GLY A 498 -17.07 3.49 -6.80
CA GLY A 498 -18.14 4.41 -7.16
C GLY A 498 -17.90 5.85 -6.71
N SER A 499 -17.05 6.03 -5.70
CA SER A 499 -16.59 7.31 -5.17
C SER A 499 -15.06 7.34 -5.02
N LEU A 500 -14.54 8.45 -4.51
CA LEU A 500 -13.22 8.50 -3.90
C LEU A 500 -13.18 7.63 -2.62
N SER A 501 -12.02 7.06 -2.29
CA SER A 501 -11.83 6.18 -1.14
C SER A 501 -11.20 6.92 0.05
N ALA A 502 -11.12 6.27 1.22
CA ALA A 502 -10.69 6.91 2.47
C ALA A 502 -9.34 7.65 2.39
N PHE A 503 -8.31 7.05 1.77
CA PHE A 503 -7.01 7.70 1.60
C PHE A 503 -7.06 8.84 0.59
N ASP A 504 -7.81 8.68 -0.51
CA ASP A 504 -7.96 9.74 -1.53
C ASP A 504 -8.60 10.99 -0.91
N ILE A 505 -9.67 10.79 -0.13
CA ILE A 505 -10.38 11.85 0.59
C ILE A 505 -9.43 12.55 1.58
N ALA A 506 -8.71 11.79 2.41
CA ALA A 506 -7.78 12.35 3.38
C ALA A 506 -6.63 13.13 2.73
N MET A 507 -6.03 12.61 1.67
CA MET A 507 -4.95 13.28 0.94
C MET A 507 -5.44 14.55 0.23
N LEU A 508 -6.63 14.52 -0.37
CA LEU A 508 -7.26 15.73 -0.93
C LEU A 508 -7.54 16.78 0.16
N GLN A 509 -8.08 16.37 1.31
CA GLN A 509 -8.32 17.28 2.44
C GLN A 509 -7.00 17.83 3.04
N GLN A 510 -5.92 17.06 3.03
CA GLN A 510 -4.59 17.53 3.45
C GLN A 510 -4.00 18.54 2.44
N LYS A 511 -4.18 18.32 1.13
CA LYS A 511 -3.61 19.15 0.06
C LYS A 511 -4.38 20.46 -0.19
N TYR A 512 -5.71 20.42 -0.11
CA TYR A 512 -6.61 21.55 -0.40
C TYR A 512 -7.25 22.17 0.86
N GLY A 513 -7.21 21.47 2.00
CA GLY A 513 -8.01 21.77 3.18
C GLY A 513 -9.39 21.09 3.13
N VAL A 514 -10.08 21.03 4.29
CA VAL A 514 -11.48 20.63 4.34
C VAL A 514 -12.34 21.82 3.90
N LEU A 515 -12.78 21.80 2.64
CA LEU A 515 -13.44 22.94 1.98
C LEU A 515 -14.98 22.82 1.96
N ASN A 516 -15.53 21.61 2.05
CA ASN A 516 -16.97 21.37 2.01
C ASN A 516 -17.49 20.57 3.23
N PRO A 517 -18.39 21.14 4.05
CA PRO A 517 -19.21 20.35 4.94
C PRO A 517 -20.29 19.61 4.12
N ASN A 518 -19.99 18.36 3.77
CA ASN A 518 -20.88 17.49 3.01
C ASN A 518 -21.93 16.81 3.92
N GLU A 519 -23.15 16.59 3.41
CA GLU A 519 -24.26 15.89 4.09
C GLU A 519 -24.46 16.23 5.59
N ALA A 520 -24.34 17.50 5.98
CA ALA A 520 -24.37 17.96 7.38
C ALA A 520 -25.74 17.88 8.11
N GLY A 521 -26.47 16.77 7.96
CA GLY A 521 -27.68 16.42 8.70
C GLY A 521 -28.19 15.02 8.33
N ASP A 522 -29.01 14.43 9.20
CA ASP A 522 -29.42 13.01 9.24
C ASP A 522 -29.44 12.25 7.89
N SER A 523 -28.39 11.45 7.66
CA SER A 523 -28.11 10.65 6.44
C SER A 523 -28.45 9.16 6.59
N VAL A 524 -28.79 8.49 5.47
CA VAL A 524 -29.06 7.03 5.41
C VAL A 524 -28.35 6.39 4.21
N TYR A 525 -27.34 5.59 4.50
CA TYR A 525 -26.51 4.84 3.54
C TYR A 525 -27.02 3.39 3.44
N THR A 526 -27.50 2.98 2.26
CA THR A 526 -28.14 1.66 2.08
C THR A 526 -27.24 0.69 1.33
N LEU A 527 -26.90 -0.45 1.96
CA LEU A 527 -26.11 -1.51 1.34
C LEU A 527 -26.87 -2.17 0.18
N SER A 528 -26.16 -2.45 -0.93
CA SER A 528 -26.75 -3.11 -2.09
C SER A 528 -27.07 -4.59 -1.80
N ASP A 529 -28.22 -5.05 -2.28
CA ASP A 529 -28.61 -6.47 -2.23
C ASP A 529 -28.21 -7.24 -3.51
N VAL A 530 -27.61 -6.58 -4.51
CA VAL A 530 -27.39 -7.16 -5.85
C VAL A 530 -26.02 -6.86 -6.43
N ASN A 531 -25.53 -7.78 -7.27
CA ASN A 531 -24.38 -7.58 -8.15
C ASN A 531 -24.89 -7.09 -9.53
N ALA A 532 -25.09 -5.78 -9.67
CA ALA A 532 -25.70 -5.15 -10.85
C ALA A 532 -25.14 -3.73 -11.08
N PRO A 533 -25.27 -3.13 -12.29
CA PRO A 533 -24.87 -1.73 -12.52
C PRO A 533 -25.43 -0.79 -11.45
N GLY A 534 -24.58 0.09 -10.91
CA GLY A 534 -24.91 0.92 -9.74
C GLY A 534 -24.70 0.24 -8.38
N SER A 535 -24.03 -0.91 -8.32
CA SER A 535 -23.51 -1.51 -7.08
C SER A 535 -21.99 -1.36 -7.05
N TYR A 536 -21.47 -0.74 -6.01
CA TYR A 536 -20.08 -0.28 -5.93
C TYR A 536 -19.55 -0.16 -4.51
N TYR A 537 -18.24 0.08 -4.40
CA TYR A 537 -17.62 0.52 -3.16
C TYR A 537 -17.61 2.05 -3.09
N GLU A 538 -17.97 2.56 -1.92
CA GLU A 538 -18.03 3.98 -1.60
C GLU A 538 -17.28 4.25 -0.28
N CYS A 539 -16.75 5.46 -0.09
CA CYS A 539 -16.27 5.93 1.19
C CYS A 539 -17.11 7.12 1.65
N ILE A 540 -17.79 6.95 2.79
CA ILE A 540 -18.72 7.94 3.31
C ILE A 540 -17.94 9.16 3.82
N TRP A 541 -18.18 10.31 3.19
CA TRP A 541 -17.79 11.64 3.69
C TRP A 541 -19.05 12.38 4.14
N ASP A 542 -19.34 12.29 5.44
CA ASP A 542 -20.41 13.01 6.12
C ASP A 542 -19.80 13.96 7.18
N SER A 543 -20.27 15.21 7.24
CA SER A 543 -19.77 16.22 8.18
C SER A 543 -20.66 16.43 9.42
N GLY A 544 -21.71 15.62 9.56
CA GLY A 544 -22.39 15.30 10.81
C GLY A 544 -23.92 15.42 10.75
N GLY A 545 -24.60 14.43 11.32
CA GLY A 545 -26.05 14.42 11.52
C GLY A 545 -26.45 13.52 12.69
N GLU A 546 -27.32 12.56 12.41
CA GLU A 546 -27.53 11.37 13.23
C GLU A 546 -27.74 10.21 12.26
N ASP A 547 -26.62 9.60 11.87
CA ASP A 547 -26.48 8.98 10.55
C ASP A 547 -26.48 7.45 10.65
N ARG A 548 -26.75 6.78 9.52
CA ARG A 548 -27.07 5.34 9.54
C ARG A 548 -26.58 4.60 8.31
N ILE A 549 -25.88 3.49 8.52
CA ILE A 549 -25.79 2.42 7.51
C ILE A 549 -26.93 1.43 7.73
N GLU A 550 -27.63 1.04 6.66
CA GLU A 550 -28.70 0.05 6.70
C GLU A 550 -28.62 -0.99 5.59
N TYR A 551 -29.14 -2.18 5.87
CA TYR A 551 -29.42 -3.22 4.89
C TYR A 551 -30.91 -3.59 4.94
N ASN A 552 -31.53 -3.77 3.76
CA ASN A 552 -32.97 -4.02 3.63
C ASN A 552 -33.30 -5.40 3.03
N GLY A 553 -32.30 -6.26 2.87
CA GLY A 553 -32.47 -7.58 2.26
C GLY A 553 -32.59 -8.72 3.29
N VAL A 554 -32.17 -9.92 2.90
CA VAL A 554 -32.32 -11.17 3.70
C VAL A 554 -31.08 -12.10 3.60
N LYS A 555 -29.94 -11.56 3.16
CA LYS A 555 -28.65 -12.23 3.31
C LYS A 555 -27.99 -11.78 4.61
N ASP A 556 -26.96 -12.48 5.01
CA ASP A 556 -26.11 -12.08 6.13
C ASP A 556 -25.25 -10.87 5.69
N CYS A 557 -25.06 -9.90 6.57
CA CYS A 557 -24.25 -8.70 6.32
C CYS A 557 -23.34 -8.34 7.51
N VAL A 558 -22.30 -7.57 7.22
CA VAL A 558 -21.41 -6.99 8.22
C VAL A 558 -21.49 -5.47 8.08
N ILE A 559 -21.89 -4.79 9.15
CA ILE A 559 -21.87 -3.33 9.25
C ILE A 559 -20.91 -2.96 10.37
N ASP A 560 -19.78 -2.36 10.03
CA ASP A 560 -18.81 -1.83 10.98
C ASP A 560 -18.72 -0.30 10.81
N LEU A 561 -19.00 0.43 11.90
CA LEU A 561 -19.06 1.89 11.93
C LEU A 561 -17.69 2.55 12.15
N THR A 562 -16.59 1.82 11.94
CA THR A 562 -15.20 2.31 12.11
C THR A 562 -14.75 3.20 10.95
N ALA A 563 -14.56 4.48 11.25
CA ALA A 563 -13.85 5.43 10.41
C ALA A 563 -12.38 5.05 10.20
N ALA A 564 -11.83 5.46 9.06
CA ALA A 564 -10.43 5.27 8.72
C ALA A 564 -9.49 5.92 9.75
N THR A 565 -8.47 5.17 10.21
CA THR A 565 -7.47 5.65 11.19
C THR A 565 -6.26 6.34 10.55
N LEU A 566 -6.07 6.19 9.24
CA LEU A 566 -4.95 6.75 8.44
C LEU A 566 -3.56 6.28 8.87
N ASP A 567 -3.48 5.05 9.37
CA ASP A 567 -2.25 4.37 9.78
C ASP A 567 -2.08 3.02 9.06
N TYR A 568 -0.95 2.36 9.26
CA TYR A 568 -0.76 0.97 8.86
C TYR A 568 -1.42 0.03 9.88
N SER A 569 -2.73 -0.11 9.79
CA SER A 569 -3.52 -1.05 10.58
C SER A 569 -4.66 -1.67 9.76
N ALA A 570 -5.37 -2.64 10.34
CA ALA A 570 -6.60 -3.20 9.77
C ALA A 570 -7.75 -2.18 9.64
N THR A 571 -7.65 -1.02 10.31
CA THR A 571 -8.61 0.09 10.24
C THR A 571 -8.06 1.30 9.45
N GLY A 572 -6.86 1.20 8.88
CA GLY A 572 -6.12 2.31 8.27
C GLY A 572 -6.92 3.09 7.24
N ALA A 573 -7.61 2.38 6.34
CA ALA A 573 -8.49 2.95 5.32
C ALA A 573 -10.00 2.75 5.64
N GLY A 574 -10.32 2.50 6.91
CA GLY A 574 -11.67 2.17 7.38
C GLY A 574 -12.00 0.69 7.19
N VAL A 575 -13.03 0.22 7.88
CA VAL A 575 -13.53 -1.15 7.72
C VAL A 575 -14.64 -1.16 6.67
N VAL A 576 -14.61 -2.13 5.76
CA VAL A 576 -15.66 -2.28 4.74
C VAL A 576 -16.91 -2.89 5.38
N SER A 577 -18.02 -2.15 5.41
CA SER A 577 -19.36 -2.68 5.62
C SER A 577 -19.87 -3.29 4.31
N PHE A 578 -20.31 -4.56 4.32
CA PHE A 578 -20.68 -5.32 3.12
C PHE A 578 -21.83 -6.31 3.39
N VAL A 579 -22.38 -6.88 2.31
CA VAL A 579 -23.41 -7.94 2.34
C VAL A 579 -22.83 -9.19 1.70
N ASP A 580 -23.05 -10.37 2.28
CA ASP A 580 -22.50 -11.63 1.77
C ASP A 580 -22.80 -11.82 0.28
N THR A 581 -21.76 -12.23 -0.45
CA THR A 581 -21.71 -12.41 -1.90
C THR A 581 -21.89 -11.16 -2.76
N ILE A 582 -22.08 -9.97 -2.18
CA ILE A 582 -22.28 -8.70 -2.91
C ILE A 582 -21.00 -7.87 -2.90
N PHE A 583 -20.48 -7.59 -4.09
CA PHE A 583 -19.25 -6.81 -4.25
C PHE A 583 -19.57 -5.31 -4.28
N ALA A 584 -20.14 -4.81 -3.20
CA ALA A 584 -20.48 -3.42 -2.96
C ALA A 584 -20.54 -3.17 -1.45
N GLY A 585 -20.22 -1.95 -1.01
CA GLY A 585 -20.11 -1.67 0.41
C GLY A 585 -19.58 -0.28 0.71
N PHE A 586 -19.51 0.04 2.01
CA PHE A 586 -19.07 1.34 2.50
C PHE A 586 -17.81 1.21 3.35
N THR A 587 -16.83 2.07 3.12
CA THR A 587 -15.87 2.50 4.15
C THR A 587 -16.33 3.84 4.71
N ILE A 588 -15.76 4.29 5.83
CA ILE A 588 -16.08 5.57 6.46
C ILE A 588 -14.79 6.41 6.50
N ALA A 589 -14.83 7.65 6.00
CA ALA A 589 -13.65 8.51 5.94
C ALA A 589 -13.16 8.94 7.33
N ASN A 590 -11.89 9.34 7.43
CA ASN A 590 -11.31 9.79 8.70
C ASN A 590 -12.07 10.99 9.27
N GLY A 591 -12.33 10.97 10.58
CA GLY A 591 -13.03 12.03 11.29
C GLY A 591 -14.57 12.05 11.12
N VAL A 592 -15.12 11.20 10.26
CA VAL A 592 -16.57 10.98 10.13
C VAL A 592 -17.06 10.11 11.29
N VAL A 593 -18.26 10.37 11.78
CA VAL A 593 -18.96 9.52 12.75
C VAL A 593 -20.28 9.10 12.13
N ILE A 594 -20.57 7.80 12.14
CA ILE A 594 -21.89 7.26 11.83
C ILE A 594 -22.45 6.66 13.12
N GLU A 595 -23.60 7.13 13.59
CA GLU A 595 -24.12 6.74 14.90
C GLU A 595 -24.85 5.39 14.89
N ASN A 596 -25.44 4.97 13.77
CA ASN A 596 -26.42 3.87 13.79
C ASN A 596 -26.16 2.80 12.73
N ALA A 597 -26.51 1.55 13.04
CA ALA A 597 -26.48 0.42 12.11
C ALA A 597 -27.82 -0.33 12.17
N VAL A 598 -28.33 -0.75 11.01
CA VAL A 598 -29.52 -1.59 10.90
C VAL A 598 -29.28 -2.75 9.93
N GLY A 599 -29.32 -3.97 10.45
CA GLY A 599 -29.32 -5.19 9.64
C GLY A 599 -30.65 -5.42 8.92
N GLY A 600 -30.70 -6.48 8.13
CA GLY A 600 -31.83 -6.85 7.29
C GLY A 600 -32.64 -8.01 7.87
N GLY A 601 -32.42 -9.17 7.26
CA GLY A 601 -33.22 -10.39 7.44
C GLY A 601 -32.39 -11.68 7.40
N GLY A 602 -31.06 -11.55 7.51
CA GLY A 602 -30.08 -12.62 7.61
C GLY A 602 -29.45 -12.62 9.00
N ASN A 603 -28.35 -13.34 9.20
CA ASN A 603 -27.62 -13.34 10.47
C ASN A 603 -26.53 -12.27 10.43
N ASP A 604 -26.84 -11.08 10.94
CA ASP A 604 -26.05 -9.88 10.70
C ASP A 604 -25.05 -9.58 11.83
N MET A 605 -23.87 -9.07 11.48
CA MET A 605 -22.86 -8.61 12.45
C MET A 605 -22.77 -7.08 12.44
N LEU A 606 -23.24 -6.46 13.52
CA LEU A 606 -23.30 -5.01 13.69
C LEU A 606 -22.26 -4.55 14.71
N ILE A 607 -21.25 -3.83 14.25
CA ILE A 607 -20.12 -3.34 15.06
C ILE A 607 -20.18 -1.81 15.14
N GLY A 608 -20.28 -1.31 16.36
CA GLY A 608 -20.28 0.11 16.69
C GLY A 608 -18.89 0.76 16.67
N ASN A 609 -18.87 2.06 16.98
CA ASN A 609 -17.67 2.88 17.09
C ASN A 609 -17.61 3.54 18.48
N GLU A 610 -16.89 4.66 18.63
CA GLU A 610 -16.73 5.32 19.94
C GLU A 610 -17.91 6.22 20.34
N ALA A 611 -18.91 6.38 19.47
CA ALA A 611 -20.12 7.13 19.74
C ALA A 611 -21.21 6.27 20.41
N ALA A 612 -22.29 6.89 20.86
CA ALA A 612 -23.42 6.20 21.49
C ALA A 612 -24.30 5.53 20.43
N ASN A 613 -24.01 4.28 20.05
CA ASN A 613 -24.65 3.73 18.87
C ASN A 613 -26.10 3.29 19.08
N ARG A 614 -26.86 3.16 17.98
CA ARG A 614 -28.07 2.33 17.93
C ARG A 614 -27.86 1.22 16.92
N LEU A 615 -27.81 -0.01 17.40
CA LEU A 615 -27.67 -1.21 16.58
C LEU A 615 -29.00 -1.95 16.60
N TYR A 616 -29.57 -2.24 15.43
CA TYR A 616 -30.78 -3.03 15.29
C TYR A 616 -30.55 -4.19 14.32
N GLY A 617 -30.53 -5.42 14.82
CA GLY A 617 -30.32 -6.62 14.02
C GLY A 617 -31.36 -6.76 12.91
N GLY A 618 -32.63 -6.89 13.29
CA GLY A 618 -33.75 -6.92 12.34
C GLY A 618 -34.53 -8.22 12.41
N GLY A 619 -33.96 -9.29 11.87
CA GLY A 619 -34.45 -10.65 12.02
C GLY A 619 -33.53 -11.68 11.39
N GLY A 620 -33.33 -12.79 12.08
CA GLY A 620 -32.15 -13.63 11.91
C GLY A 620 -31.50 -13.80 13.28
N ASN A 621 -30.31 -14.39 13.33
CA ASN A 621 -29.58 -14.56 14.60
C ASN A 621 -28.41 -13.57 14.62
N ASP A 622 -28.67 -12.35 15.08
CA ASP A 622 -27.79 -11.19 14.88
C ASP A 622 -26.76 -11.03 16.00
N THR A 623 -25.60 -10.45 15.70
CA THR A 623 -24.53 -10.17 16.68
C THR A 623 -24.26 -8.68 16.76
N MET A 624 -24.41 -8.09 17.95
CA MET A 624 -24.22 -6.66 18.20
C MET A 624 -23.04 -6.38 19.13
N ILE A 625 -22.07 -5.62 18.62
CA ILE A 625 -20.80 -5.28 19.28
C ILE A 625 -20.64 -3.76 19.31
N GLY A 626 -21.21 -3.08 20.30
CA GLY A 626 -20.88 -1.69 20.59
C GLY A 626 -19.53 -1.58 21.30
N ARG A 627 -18.73 -0.55 20.98
CA ARG A 627 -17.38 -0.39 21.55
C ARG A 627 -17.39 0.57 22.74
N ASN A 628 -16.45 0.39 23.67
CA ASN A 628 -16.30 1.31 24.80
C ASN A 628 -15.55 2.59 24.38
N GLY A 629 -16.31 3.53 23.82
CA GLY A 629 -15.82 4.83 23.35
C GLY A 629 -15.81 5.96 24.37
N ALA A 630 -15.62 7.17 23.87
CA ALA A 630 -15.54 8.39 24.68
C ALA A 630 -16.92 8.94 25.13
N SER A 631 -18.04 8.48 24.58
CA SER A 631 -19.35 9.02 24.95
C SER A 631 -20.57 8.10 24.79
N GLY A 632 -21.30 7.91 25.89
CA GLY A 632 -22.72 7.53 25.89
C GLY A 632 -22.96 6.03 26.04
N ARG A 633 -24.11 5.52 25.58
CA ARG A 633 -24.48 4.09 25.73
C ARG A 633 -25.03 3.56 24.44
N ASP A 634 -24.53 2.41 24.03
CA ASP A 634 -25.09 1.66 22.91
C ASP A 634 -26.49 1.17 23.25
N ASN A 635 -27.40 1.34 22.29
CA ASN A 635 -28.76 0.82 22.34
C ASN A 635 -28.82 -0.37 21.38
N TYR A 636 -28.79 -1.58 21.93
CA TYR A 636 -28.93 -2.80 21.15
C TYR A 636 -30.38 -3.21 21.06
N ARG A 637 -30.80 -3.58 19.87
CA ARG A 637 -32.10 -4.15 19.59
C ARG A 637 -31.87 -5.37 18.71
N GLY A 638 -32.31 -6.54 19.14
CA GLY A 638 -32.15 -7.76 18.38
C GLY A 638 -33.11 -7.76 17.19
N GLY A 639 -34.16 -8.56 17.26
CA GLY A 639 -35.28 -8.43 16.35
C GLY A 639 -36.27 -9.57 16.45
N ASN A 640 -36.10 -10.56 15.58
CA ASN A 640 -36.72 -11.87 15.71
C ASN A 640 -35.66 -12.92 15.36
N GLY A 641 -35.39 -13.84 16.27
CA GLY A 641 -34.34 -14.87 16.15
C GLY A 641 -33.36 -14.79 17.32
N ASP A 642 -32.46 -15.78 17.42
CA ASP A 642 -31.65 -15.95 18.64
C ASP A 642 -30.44 -15.00 18.60
N ASP A 643 -30.58 -13.83 19.24
CA ASP A 643 -29.65 -12.69 19.09
C ASP A 643 -28.52 -12.67 20.15
N SER A 644 -27.37 -12.09 19.79
CA SER A 644 -26.17 -12.02 20.61
C SER A 644 -25.73 -10.59 20.93
N PHE A 645 -25.64 -10.27 22.21
CA PHE A 645 -25.36 -8.91 22.71
C PHE A 645 -24.02 -8.84 23.45
N TYR A 646 -23.02 -8.16 22.89
CA TYR A 646 -21.70 -8.03 23.52
C TYR A 646 -21.66 -6.95 24.62
N VAL A 647 -21.18 -7.33 25.80
CA VAL A 647 -21.13 -6.48 27.00
C VAL A 647 -19.73 -6.54 27.62
N ASP A 648 -18.97 -5.47 27.40
CA ASP A 648 -17.57 -5.29 27.74
C ASP A 648 -17.36 -4.17 28.79
N GLY A 649 -16.17 -4.18 29.40
CA GLY A 649 -15.69 -3.12 30.29
C GLY A 649 -16.37 -3.01 31.66
N LEU A 650 -15.85 -2.05 32.44
CA LEU A 650 -16.32 -1.75 33.79
C LEU A 650 -16.66 -0.27 33.95
N ASP A 651 -17.41 0.28 32.98
CA ASP A 651 -17.90 1.66 33.02
C ASP A 651 -19.44 1.75 33.09
N ALA A 652 -19.93 2.30 34.21
CA ALA A 652 -21.35 2.52 34.44
C ALA A 652 -21.98 3.60 33.54
N ASP A 653 -21.17 4.46 32.91
CA ASP A 653 -21.64 5.44 31.93
C ASP A 653 -21.80 4.84 30.53
N HIS A 654 -20.93 3.90 30.13
CA HIS A 654 -21.00 3.18 28.85
C HIS A 654 -21.84 1.88 28.88
N ALA A 655 -22.25 1.43 30.08
CA ALA A 655 -23.10 0.24 30.27
C ALA A 655 -24.25 0.08 29.26
N LYS A 656 -24.18 -1.01 28.49
CA LYS A 656 -24.99 -1.30 27.29
C LYS A 656 -26.48 -1.35 27.59
N LYS A 657 -27.31 -1.07 26.59
CA LYS A 657 -28.77 -1.00 26.76
C LYS A 657 -29.49 -1.88 25.76
N ILE A 658 -29.86 -3.07 26.22
CA ILE A 658 -30.57 -4.11 25.47
C ILE A 658 -32.07 -3.87 25.58
N ARG A 659 -32.78 -3.83 24.44
CA ARG A 659 -34.15 -3.32 24.39
C ARG A 659 -35.23 -4.41 24.44
N ASP A 660 -35.01 -5.54 23.79
CA ASP A 660 -36.00 -6.59 23.54
C ASP A 660 -35.49 -8.02 23.80
N PHE A 661 -34.49 -8.21 24.68
CA PHE A 661 -33.92 -9.51 25.04
C PHE A 661 -34.97 -10.62 25.30
N GLY A 662 -34.99 -11.66 24.47
CA GLY A 662 -35.92 -12.79 24.57
C GLY A 662 -37.40 -12.43 24.34
N ASP A 663 -37.70 -11.31 23.68
CA ASP A 663 -39.04 -11.06 23.13
C ASP A 663 -39.34 -12.10 22.02
N GLY A 664 -40.60 -12.22 21.59
CA GLY A 664 -41.01 -13.22 20.59
C GLY A 664 -40.99 -14.69 21.03
N GLY A 665 -40.14 -15.04 22.01
CA GLY A 665 -39.80 -16.40 22.42
C GLY A 665 -38.38 -16.83 22.00
N ASP A 666 -37.53 -15.87 21.66
CA ASP A 666 -36.19 -16.07 21.12
C ASP A 666 -35.15 -16.43 22.21
N ALA A 667 -34.09 -17.14 21.85
CA ALA A 667 -33.09 -17.68 22.77
C ALA A 667 -31.81 -16.83 22.84
N ASP A 668 -31.99 -15.53 23.04
CA ASP A 668 -30.93 -14.52 23.09
C ASP A 668 -29.83 -14.82 24.12
N VAL A 669 -28.63 -14.33 23.84
CA VAL A 669 -27.45 -14.51 24.70
C VAL A 669 -26.71 -13.19 24.90
N VAL A 670 -26.28 -12.92 26.13
CA VAL A 670 -25.29 -11.87 26.43
C VAL A 670 -23.89 -12.47 26.37
N LEU A 671 -23.05 -11.90 25.51
CA LEU A 671 -21.64 -12.24 25.38
C LEU A 671 -20.81 -11.34 26.31
N LEU A 672 -20.18 -11.93 27.32
CA LEU A 672 -19.36 -11.27 28.32
C LEU A 672 -17.87 -11.43 27.96
N GLU A 673 -17.16 -10.32 27.82
CA GLU A 673 -15.72 -10.33 27.56
C GLU A 673 -14.93 -10.94 28.74
N ALA A 674 -14.21 -12.04 28.50
CA ALA A 674 -13.49 -12.77 29.55
C ALA A 674 -12.54 -11.89 30.37
N ASP A 675 -11.73 -11.06 29.69
CA ASP A 675 -10.67 -10.26 30.32
C ASP A 675 -11.23 -9.11 31.18
N SER A 676 -12.30 -8.43 30.75
CA SER A 676 -12.96 -7.37 31.55
C SER A 676 -13.49 -7.86 32.89
N TYR A 677 -13.91 -9.13 32.97
CA TYR A 677 -14.48 -9.71 34.19
C TYR A 677 -13.55 -10.69 34.92
N GLY A 678 -12.36 -10.96 34.38
CA GLY A 678 -11.39 -11.90 34.96
C GLY A 678 -11.88 -13.36 34.95
N LEU A 679 -12.61 -13.74 33.90
CA LEU A 679 -13.23 -15.06 33.73
C LEU A 679 -12.45 -15.93 32.73
N ALA A 680 -12.89 -17.17 32.56
CA ALA A 680 -12.42 -18.05 31.49
C ALA A 680 -13.55 -18.22 30.45
N PRO A 681 -13.25 -18.26 29.13
CA PRO A 681 -14.25 -18.47 28.10
C PRO A 681 -15.05 -19.77 28.28
N GLY A 682 -16.36 -19.71 28.04
CA GLY A 682 -17.31 -20.81 28.25
C GLY A 682 -18.67 -20.33 28.77
N ALA A 683 -19.50 -21.26 29.23
CA ALA A 683 -20.76 -20.92 29.89
C ALA A 683 -20.51 -20.26 31.26
N LEU A 684 -21.33 -19.27 31.63
CA LEU A 684 -21.25 -18.64 32.94
C LEU A 684 -21.52 -19.65 34.07
N ASP A 685 -20.69 -19.66 35.12
CA ASP A 685 -20.93 -20.53 36.28
C ASP A 685 -22.21 -20.06 37.02
N PRO A 686 -23.25 -20.90 37.17
CA PRO A 686 -24.46 -20.50 37.88
C PRO A 686 -24.25 -20.11 39.36
N ASN A 687 -23.10 -20.45 39.95
CA ASN A 687 -22.76 -20.04 41.32
C ASN A 687 -22.20 -18.60 41.41
N ILE A 688 -21.98 -17.91 40.28
CA ILE A 688 -21.54 -16.50 40.26
C ILE A 688 -22.60 -15.53 39.75
N PHE A 689 -23.86 -15.98 39.61
CA PHE A 689 -24.98 -15.17 39.13
C PHE A 689 -26.18 -15.21 40.10
N VAL A 690 -26.73 -14.04 40.44
CA VAL A 690 -27.90 -13.91 41.30
C VAL A 690 -28.90 -12.87 40.79
N VAL A 691 -30.20 -13.21 40.89
CA VAL A 691 -31.29 -12.26 40.69
C VAL A 691 -31.61 -11.58 42.03
N GLY A 692 -31.46 -10.26 42.10
CA GLY A 692 -31.74 -9.48 43.29
C GLY A 692 -31.22 -8.05 43.26
N THR A 693 -31.15 -7.43 44.44
CA THR A 693 -30.70 -6.02 44.57
C THR A 693 -29.24 -5.89 45.04
N ALA A 694 -28.60 -6.99 45.44
CA ALA A 694 -27.22 -7.12 45.90
C ALA A 694 -26.80 -8.61 45.82
N ALA A 695 -25.51 -8.90 46.01
CA ALA A 695 -25.00 -10.27 46.20
C ALA A 695 -25.75 -10.98 47.35
N GLY A 696 -26.04 -12.26 47.16
CA GLY A 696 -26.64 -13.17 48.14
C GLY A 696 -25.60 -13.90 48.99
N ASP A 697 -24.44 -14.22 48.42
CA ASP A 697 -23.28 -14.76 49.15
C ASP A 697 -21.95 -14.02 48.86
N ALA A 698 -20.85 -14.76 48.65
CA ALA A 698 -19.50 -14.23 48.41
C ALA A 698 -18.91 -14.67 47.05
N ASP A 699 -19.62 -15.53 46.33
CA ASP A 699 -19.24 -16.06 45.01
C ASP A 699 -20.04 -15.35 43.89
N ASP A 700 -21.21 -14.76 44.19
CA ASP A 700 -22.00 -13.89 43.30
C ASP A 700 -21.22 -12.72 42.67
N ARG A 701 -20.82 -12.83 41.39
CA ARG A 701 -20.17 -11.75 40.62
C ARG A 701 -21.13 -10.94 39.76
N PHE A 702 -22.22 -11.54 39.28
CA PHE A 702 -23.21 -10.90 38.43
C PHE A 702 -24.55 -10.79 39.16
N ILE A 703 -25.07 -9.56 39.28
CA ILE A 703 -26.30 -9.27 40.03
C ILE A 703 -27.31 -8.63 39.08
N TYR A 704 -28.36 -9.37 38.73
CA TYR A 704 -29.47 -8.86 37.92
C TYR A 704 -30.63 -8.37 38.78
N ASN A 705 -31.00 -7.10 38.63
CA ASN A 705 -32.10 -6.48 39.35
C ASN A 705 -33.37 -6.45 38.49
N ASP A 706 -34.11 -7.56 38.51
CA ASP A 706 -35.39 -7.78 37.83
C ASP A 706 -36.41 -6.63 38.01
N ALA A 707 -36.43 -5.98 39.16
CA ALA A 707 -37.32 -4.85 39.45
C ALA A 707 -36.98 -3.55 38.68
N ASN A 708 -35.83 -3.45 38.01
CA ASN A 708 -35.47 -2.30 37.17
C ASN A 708 -34.55 -2.60 35.97
N GLY A 709 -34.35 -3.88 35.63
CA GLY A 709 -33.64 -4.33 34.44
C GLY A 709 -32.12 -4.09 34.47
N LYS A 710 -31.50 -3.81 35.62
CA LYS A 710 -30.06 -3.51 35.68
C LYS A 710 -29.23 -4.75 36.01
N LEU A 711 -28.25 -5.04 35.17
CA LEU A 711 -27.20 -6.02 35.44
C LEU A 711 -25.94 -5.31 35.97
N PHE A 712 -25.43 -5.80 37.09
CA PHE A 712 -24.22 -5.28 37.72
C PHE A 712 -23.14 -6.36 37.81
N PHE A 713 -21.88 -5.94 37.70
CA PHE A 713 -20.72 -6.74 38.08
C PHE A 713 -20.19 -6.30 39.45
N ASP A 714 -19.93 -7.24 40.35
CA ASP A 714 -19.30 -7.03 41.65
C ASP A 714 -17.99 -7.83 41.74
N ALA A 715 -16.85 -7.13 41.61
CA ALA A 715 -15.54 -7.76 41.51
C ALA A 715 -15.12 -8.50 42.79
N ASP A 716 -15.62 -8.11 43.97
CA ASP A 716 -15.36 -8.84 45.22
C ASP A 716 -16.46 -9.87 45.56
N GLY A 717 -17.59 -9.76 44.86
CA GLY A 717 -18.78 -10.61 44.92
C GLY A 717 -19.36 -10.87 46.30
N ASN A 718 -19.03 -10.05 47.29
CA ASN A 718 -19.58 -10.13 48.64
C ASN A 718 -20.29 -8.83 49.07
N GLY A 719 -20.41 -7.85 48.15
CA GLY A 719 -21.11 -6.60 48.37
C GLY A 719 -20.42 -5.62 49.32
N ALA A 720 -19.15 -5.85 49.68
CA ALA A 720 -18.34 -4.88 50.41
C ALA A 720 -17.77 -3.81 49.46
N GLY A 721 -17.47 -4.20 48.23
CA GLY A 721 -17.10 -3.33 47.11
C GLY A 721 -18.29 -2.58 46.50
N ALA A 722 -17.97 -1.64 45.62
CA ALA A 722 -18.97 -0.97 44.80
C ALA A 722 -19.16 -1.74 43.49
N LYS A 723 -20.30 -2.41 43.34
CA LYS A 723 -20.69 -3.01 42.06
C LYS A 723 -20.84 -1.96 40.96
N VAL A 724 -20.40 -2.32 39.76
CA VAL A 724 -20.45 -1.51 38.55
C VAL A 724 -21.67 -1.92 37.73
N LEU A 725 -22.36 -0.97 37.12
CA LEU A 725 -23.44 -1.28 36.17
C LEU A 725 -22.80 -1.65 34.82
N ILE A 726 -23.19 -2.76 34.22
CA ILE A 726 -22.63 -3.21 32.93
C ILE A 726 -23.69 -3.29 31.82
N ALA A 727 -24.95 -3.61 32.15
CA ALA A 727 -26.03 -3.64 31.17
C ALA A 727 -27.41 -3.23 31.75
N ARG A 728 -28.33 -2.88 30.85
CA ARG A 728 -29.73 -2.54 31.13
C ARG A 728 -30.66 -3.22 30.13
N PHE A 729 -31.66 -3.93 30.64
CA PHE A 729 -32.70 -4.62 29.88
C PHE A 729 -33.99 -3.79 29.96
N GLU A 730 -34.41 -3.11 28.87
CA GLU A 730 -35.61 -2.24 28.91
C GLU A 730 -36.92 -3.03 29.08
N ASN A 731 -36.99 -4.25 28.54
CA ASN A 731 -38.16 -5.11 28.60
C ASN A 731 -38.36 -5.84 29.95
N LEU A 732 -37.40 -5.71 30.89
CA LEU A 732 -37.36 -6.44 32.17
C LEU A 732 -37.41 -7.97 31.97
N ALA A 733 -36.62 -8.48 31.02
CA ALA A 733 -36.45 -9.92 30.78
C ALA A 733 -36.20 -10.71 32.09
N THR A 734 -36.66 -11.96 32.13
CA THR A 734 -36.30 -12.89 33.20
C THR A 734 -35.00 -13.55 32.79
N LEU A 735 -33.94 -13.40 33.61
CA LEU A 735 -32.61 -13.89 33.30
C LEU A 735 -32.14 -14.95 34.30
N ASP A 736 -31.45 -15.97 33.81
CA ASP A 736 -30.59 -16.88 34.58
C ASP A 736 -29.20 -17.03 33.94
N ALA A 737 -28.32 -17.85 34.54
CA ALA A 737 -26.93 -17.98 34.09
C ALA A 737 -26.76 -18.61 32.69
N THR A 738 -27.81 -19.22 32.12
CA THR A 738 -27.77 -19.80 30.77
C THR A 738 -27.97 -18.78 29.65
N ASP A 739 -28.45 -17.59 29.99
CA ASP A 739 -28.58 -16.43 29.09
C ASP A 739 -27.23 -15.70 28.86
N PHE A 740 -26.13 -16.25 29.38
CA PHE A 740 -24.79 -15.65 29.35
C PHE A 740 -23.73 -16.63 28.87
N ALA A 741 -22.90 -16.18 27.93
CA ALA A 741 -21.66 -16.84 27.53
C ALA A 741 -20.47 -15.90 27.76
N VAL A 742 -19.36 -16.44 28.23
CA VAL A 742 -18.08 -15.76 28.34
C VAL A 742 -17.25 -16.07 27.10
N ILE A 743 -16.72 -15.05 26.43
CA ILE A 743 -15.90 -15.19 25.21
C ILE A 743 -14.50 -14.61 25.38
#